data_AF-A0A0A1XSU4-F1
#
_entry.id   AF-A0A0A1XSU4-F1
#
_cell.length_a   1.000
_cell.length_b   1.000
_cell.length_c   1.000
_cell.angle_alpha   90.00
_cell.angle_beta   90.00
_cell.angle_gamma   90.00
#
_symmetry.space_group_name_H-M   'P 1'
#
loop_
_entity.id
_entity.type
_entity.pdbx_description
1 polymer ?
#
loop_
_entity_poly.entity_id
_entity_poly.type
_entity_poly.pdbx_seq_one_letter_code
_entity_poly.pdbx_strand_id
1 'polypeptide(L)'
;MLKFIRGKGQQPTAERQRLQKELFSYRKTAQHGFPHKPSAVAYDPISKLMAIGTQTGAIKVFGQPGVEFYGQHTLITNSAAELNVQLLEWVYGTGRVLSLTASNHLILWEPVGATLVAIKTLPFDGKLKKVSSLCCSLNKDIVWIGTEGGNIYQFDLNSFSIREPVIYHDIVLEQVPPTYKLNPGAIESIRQLPNAHNKLLIAYNRGLCVLWDLETSAVVRAYIAPGHGQSVGLFVNAAGTQFTWYHADGSYASWSLTNAEAPKNVNYVPYGPDPCKSINRLYKGKRGSAEVVVFSGGMPRSAYGDHNCVSVHANDGNKVCLDFTSKVIDFFVTFQNNTDNVQVLVVLLEEEFCAYDLTDSKVPVLKAPYLHSVHASAVTCNYLASQVTQEVYNKIVHAGEEQDADCSHLDWPINGGVLEEEVPDDAENEDARLYEILLTGHEDGSVKFWDCTGVVLKPLYNFKTAPLFGHENLDDIPAETSDTLDESEPPFRKSGLFDPYSDDPRLAVKKIALCPKTGRLIVGGTAGQIVIANFDNGESDGAALKASSMNLVSDRDGFVWKGHDQLTVRPNLLEPDAEPVGDAGVEITGVLQVLPPASITCLALEANWGLVAGGTAHGLVLFDFNTFLPVFHRCTLNPNDLTGAGEQLSRRKSFKKSLRESFRKLRKGRSTRNNPSQVPTTLEARPIERQVEARSTDDGMGSMVRCLQFAKTFITNVNITSPTLWSATNSSTVSVFLLHLPPALTAATNIPPVSGNAAATTAATQPRRVSAQLAKEIQLKHRAPVVGIAIFDQHGYPVDQHSNSSAVSPPHRLLIASEEQFKVFSLPQLKPINKYKLTANEGARVRRIHFASFSCRLPADLLTQGVGGSPSKSISARSQENAQDIANTSANTTGGSATDARLYHEMALLCLTNMGDIMVLSVPELKRQLNAAAVRREDINGISSLCFTNGGEALYMLSSSELQRISLSTTKAVTPKGGIEVEELVADEHANAAGGTNSVNAENQENIDAASLSSARNSHYSAAKDRTKPLEVDIDQQKGSITLTNGVNSSVDSNSPNRANDTITSSMGDITVDSVRDHLNATTTTLCTTTTEETVGRLSVLSTQTNQILTSANMKDVSDFNIPNLADLAPLSNTTETNSSSVVIKSIITSISHEKTNGETETVTTKTTQSEESQF
;
A
#
# COMPACT_ATOMS: atom_id res chain seq x y z
N MET A 1 44.29 42.51 1.35
CA MET A 1 43.52 42.39 2.61
C MET A 1 41.99 42.45 2.41
N LEU A 2 41.44 42.13 1.22
CA LEU A 2 40.01 42.29 0.86
C LEU A 2 39.37 40.98 0.33
N LYS A 3 39.86 39.82 0.76
CA LYS A 3 39.32 38.49 0.36
C LYS A 3 38.58 37.74 1.47
N PHE A 4 38.28 38.38 2.62
CA PHE A 4 37.73 37.71 3.81
C PHE A 4 36.26 38.06 4.16
N ILE A 5 35.51 38.78 3.31
CA ILE A 5 34.12 39.20 3.61
C ILE A 5 33.09 38.54 2.65
N ARG A 6 33.31 37.28 2.25
CA ARG A 6 32.36 36.57 1.35
C ARG A 6 32.10 35.13 1.77
N GLY A 7 31.83 34.92 3.05
CA GLY A 7 31.65 33.58 3.61
C GLY A 7 30.57 33.39 4.67
N LYS A 8 29.94 34.46 5.19
CA LYS A 8 28.72 34.32 5.99
C LYS A 8 27.55 34.57 5.05
N GLY A 9 26.88 33.51 4.60
CA GLY A 9 25.56 33.68 3.99
C GLY A 9 24.71 34.50 4.96
N GLN A 10 24.02 35.54 4.46
CA GLN A 10 23.06 36.29 5.26
C GLN A 10 22.16 35.27 5.94
N GLN A 11 22.18 35.24 7.28
CA GLN A 11 21.19 34.46 8.01
C GLN A 11 19.80 34.97 7.58
N PRO A 12 18.85 34.08 7.30
CA PRO A 12 17.51 34.49 6.95
C PRO A 12 16.96 35.39 8.06
N THR A 13 16.27 36.47 7.67
CA THR A 13 15.64 37.41 8.61
C THR A 13 14.69 36.65 9.54
N ALA A 14 14.47 37.17 10.75
CA ALA A 14 13.56 36.53 11.71
C ALA A 14 12.16 36.32 11.11
N GLU A 15 11.68 37.29 10.32
CA GLU A 15 10.43 37.20 9.55
C GLU A 15 10.45 36.04 8.54
N ARG A 16 11.54 35.84 7.80
CA ARG A 16 11.64 34.71 6.86
C ARG A 16 11.66 33.37 7.60
N GLN A 17 12.31 33.28 8.75
CA GLN A 17 12.31 32.05 9.56
C GLN A 17 10.91 31.75 10.12
N ARG A 18 10.14 32.78 10.50
CA ARG A 18 8.74 32.64 10.90
C ARG A 18 7.89 32.13 9.74
N LEU A 19 7.98 32.77 8.58
CA LEU A 19 7.25 32.37 7.37
C LEU A 19 7.57 30.93 6.95
N GLN A 20 8.83 30.52 7.06
CA GLN A 20 9.26 29.15 6.77
C GLN A 20 8.57 28.12 7.68
N LYS A 21 8.42 28.43 8.98
CA LYS A 21 7.68 27.56 9.93
C LYS A 21 6.17 27.56 9.70
N GLU A 22 5.64 28.63 9.12
CA GLU A 22 4.22 28.74 8.78
C GLU A 22 3.89 28.09 7.42
N LEU A 23 4.87 27.80 6.57
CA LEU A 23 4.69 27.13 5.27
C LEU A 23 5.04 25.64 5.30
N PHE A 24 6.14 25.28 5.97
CA PHE A 24 6.74 23.96 5.85
C PHE A 24 6.75 23.22 7.19
N SER A 25 6.18 22.02 7.20
CA SER A 25 6.22 21.13 8.36
C SER A 25 6.14 19.68 7.91
N TYR A 26 7.02 18.83 8.42
CA TYR A 26 6.99 17.40 8.14
C TYR A 26 6.11 16.65 9.14
N ARG A 27 5.20 15.82 8.64
CA ARG A 27 4.35 14.93 9.43
C ARG A 27 3.97 13.67 8.66
N LYS A 28 3.92 12.53 9.34
CA LYS A 28 3.21 11.32 8.87
C LYS A 28 1.73 11.51 9.20
N THR A 29 0.85 11.20 8.27
CA THR A 29 -0.54 11.70 8.32
C THR A 29 -1.58 10.58 8.27
N ALA A 30 -1.49 9.69 7.28
CA ALA A 30 -2.37 8.55 7.14
C ALA A 30 -1.62 7.33 6.59
N GLN A 31 -2.13 6.13 6.87
CA GLN A 31 -1.69 4.88 6.25
C GLN A 31 -2.83 4.34 5.41
N HIS A 32 -2.55 3.98 4.17
CA HIS A 32 -3.56 3.48 3.25
C HIS A 32 -3.22 2.06 2.80
N GLY A 33 -4.21 1.26 2.43
CA GLY A 33 -4.01 -0.12 1.96
C GLY A 33 -4.23 -1.17 3.05
N PHE A 34 -3.69 -2.36 2.82
CA PHE A 34 -3.95 -3.55 3.64
C PHE A 34 -2.80 -3.84 4.63
N PRO A 35 -3.07 -3.95 5.95
CA PRO A 35 -2.07 -4.19 6.99
C PRO A 35 -1.11 -5.34 6.70
N HIS A 36 0.19 -5.08 6.77
CA HIS A 36 1.17 -6.13 6.52
C HIS A 36 1.20 -7.16 7.66
N LYS A 37 1.11 -8.45 7.32
CA LYS A 37 1.12 -9.59 8.26
C LYS A 37 0.02 -9.48 9.33
N PRO A 38 -1.25 -9.46 8.93
CA PRO A 38 -2.35 -9.55 9.88
C PRO A 38 -2.26 -10.86 10.67
N SER A 39 -2.73 -10.84 11.92
CA SER A 39 -2.66 -12.01 12.81
C SER A 39 -3.94 -12.27 13.58
N ALA A 40 -4.81 -11.26 13.74
CA ALA A 40 -6.07 -11.39 14.46
C ALA A 40 -7.11 -10.39 13.92
N VAL A 41 -8.39 -10.75 14.01
CA VAL A 41 -9.54 -9.86 13.75
C VAL A 41 -10.57 -9.99 14.87
N ALA A 42 -11.25 -8.90 15.19
CA ALA A 42 -12.42 -8.92 16.06
C ALA A 42 -13.44 -7.87 15.60
N TYR A 43 -14.73 -8.17 15.74
CA TYR A 43 -15.83 -7.28 15.38
C TYR A 43 -16.75 -7.03 16.57
N ASP A 44 -17.09 -5.77 16.81
CA ASP A 44 -18.11 -5.37 17.78
C ASP A 44 -19.43 -5.08 17.05
N PRO A 45 -20.46 -5.95 17.17
CA PRO A 45 -21.76 -5.72 16.52
C PRO A 45 -22.55 -4.55 17.12
N ILE A 46 -22.23 -4.07 18.32
CA ILE A 46 -22.94 -2.96 18.98
C ILE A 46 -22.42 -1.63 18.45
N SER A 47 -21.11 -1.37 18.56
CA SER A 47 -20.50 -0.14 18.04
C SER A 47 -20.24 -0.20 16.53
N LYS A 48 -20.37 -1.38 15.91
CA LYS A 48 -20.08 -1.65 14.50
C LYS A 48 -18.66 -1.27 14.09
N LEU A 49 -17.71 -1.55 14.98
CA LEU A 49 -16.27 -1.38 14.77
C LEU A 49 -15.58 -2.73 14.54
N MET A 50 -14.54 -2.71 13.73
CA MET A 50 -13.66 -3.87 13.49
C MET A 50 -12.23 -3.55 13.88
N ALA A 51 -11.56 -4.45 14.58
CA ALA A 51 -10.15 -4.36 14.93
C ALA A 51 -9.34 -5.42 14.15
N ILE A 52 -8.17 -5.03 13.66
CA ILE A 52 -7.16 -5.91 13.06
C ILE A 52 -5.87 -5.77 13.86
N GLY A 53 -5.32 -6.90 14.31
CA GLY A 53 -4.00 -7.00 14.92
C GLY A 53 -2.98 -7.54 13.94
N THR A 54 -1.71 -7.16 14.07
CA THR A 54 -0.62 -7.64 13.22
C THR A 54 0.46 -8.39 14.02
N GLN A 55 1.28 -9.16 13.30
CA GLN A 55 2.45 -9.83 13.87
C GLN A 55 3.50 -8.84 14.40
N THR A 56 3.46 -7.58 13.96
CA THR A 56 4.35 -6.51 14.40
C THR A 56 3.81 -5.73 15.60
N GLY A 57 2.65 -6.11 16.14
CA GLY A 57 2.03 -5.44 17.28
C GLY A 57 1.26 -4.18 16.94
N ALA A 58 0.93 -3.94 15.67
CA ALA A 58 0.00 -2.87 15.33
C ALA A 58 -1.43 -3.34 15.60
N ILE A 59 -2.27 -2.43 16.09
CA ILE A 59 -3.72 -2.58 16.17
C ILE A 59 -4.34 -1.46 15.37
N LYS A 60 -5.20 -1.82 14.41
CA LYS A 60 -5.95 -0.88 13.58
C LYS A 60 -7.43 -1.14 13.74
N VAL A 61 -8.18 -0.11 14.11
CA VAL A 61 -9.63 -0.17 14.27
C VAL A 61 -10.28 0.65 13.17
N PHE A 62 -11.33 0.11 12.57
CA PHE A 62 -12.07 0.69 11.45
C PHE A 62 -13.56 0.77 11.77
N GLY A 63 -14.18 1.90 11.44
CA GLY A 63 -15.62 2.13 11.46
C GLY A 63 -16.14 2.53 10.08
N GLN A 64 -17.09 3.46 10.01
CA GLN A 64 -17.51 4.04 8.74
C GLN A 64 -16.31 4.68 7.99
N PRO A 65 -16.34 4.76 6.64
CA PRO A 65 -15.21 5.28 5.86
C PRO A 65 -14.70 6.64 6.36
N GLY A 66 -13.46 6.69 6.83
CA GLY A 66 -12.83 7.88 7.44
C GLY A 66 -12.66 7.82 8.96
N VAL A 67 -13.32 6.87 9.63
CA VAL A 67 -13.11 6.53 11.05
C VAL A 67 -12.10 5.40 11.15
N GLU A 68 -10.87 5.76 11.52
CA GLU A 68 -9.79 4.81 11.77
C GLU A 68 -8.99 5.20 13.01
N PHE A 69 -8.61 4.19 13.82
CA PHE A 69 -7.76 4.36 15.00
C PHE A 69 -6.54 3.46 14.90
N TYR A 70 -5.38 3.99 15.28
CA TYR A 70 -4.11 3.24 15.26
C TYR A 70 -3.48 3.14 16.64
N GLY A 71 -3.07 1.93 17.02
CA GLY A 71 -2.28 1.63 18.20
C GLY A 71 -1.07 0.77 17.85
N GLN A 72 -0.02 0.84 18.67
CA GLN A 72 1.19 0.06 18.49
C GLN A 72 1.67 -0.45 19.85
N HIS A 73 1.77 -1.77 19.98
CA HIS A 73 2.43 -2.39 21.10
C HIS A 73 3.91 -1.99 21.15
N THR A 74 4.39 -1.67 22.35
CA THR A 74 5.78 -1.33 22.61
C THR A 74 6.57 -2.57 23.01
N LEU A 75 7.80 -2.67 22.52
CA LEU A 75 8.74 -3.72 22.94
C LEU A 75 9.05 -3.61 24.43
N ILE A 76 8.85 -4.72 25.15
CA ILE A 76 9.25 -4.83 26.56
C ILE A 76 10.62 -5.50 26.66
N THR A 77 10.89 -6.48 25.78
CA THR A 77 12.22 -7.05 25.55
C THR A 77 12.67 -6.78 24.10
N ASN A 78 13.94 -7.00 23.77
CA ASN A 78 14.48 -6.79 22.41
C ASN A 78 14.01 -7.84 21.37
N SER A 79 12.89 -8.53 21.59
CA SER A 79 12.35 -9.55 20.68
C SER A 79 11.07 -9.06 19.99
N ALA A 80 11.12 -8.87 18.66
CA ALA A 80 9.96 -8.45 17.87
C ALA A 80 8.83 -9.51 17.85
N ALA A 81 9.15 -10.79 18.05
CA ALA A 81 8.17 -11.87 18.03
C ALA A 81 7.15 -11.78 19.19
N GLU A 82 7.51 -11.10 20.28
CA GLU A 82 6.64 -10.91 21.45
C GLU A 82 5.48 -9.95 21.18
N LEU A 83 5.62 -9.08 20.17
CA LEU A 83 4.59 -8.09 19.80
C LEU A 83 3.41 -8.71 19.04
N ASN A 84 3.55 -9.94 18.54
CA ASN A 84 2.52 -10.58 17.73
C ASN A 84 1.18 -10.60 18.49
N VAL A 85 0.16 -9.95 17.93
CA VAL A 85 -1.19 -9.93 18.47
C VAL A 85 -1.85 -11.28 18.19
N GLN A 86 -2.14 -12.05 19.24
CA GLN A 86 -2.70 -13.40 19.14
C GLN A 86 -4.23 -13.39 19.19
N LEU A 87 -4.81 -12.60 20.10
CA LEU A 87 -6.27 -12.48 20.28
C LEU A 87 -6.67 -11.03 20.42
N LEU A 88 -7.87 -10.73 19.93
CA LEU A 88 -8.57 -9.46 20.13
C LEU A 88 -9.97 -9.79 20.66
N GLU A 89 -10.39 -9.09 21.72
CA GLU A 89 -11.71 -9.24 22.32
C GLU A 89 -12.29 -7.86 22.62
N TRP A 90 -13.50 -7.59 22.14
CA TRP A 90 -14.17 -6.31 22.38
C TRP A 90 -14.85 -6.27 23.74
N VAL A 91 -14.79 -5.11 24.40
CA VAL A 91 -15.75 -4.76 25.45
C VAL A 91 -16.96 -4.14 24.74
N TYR A 92 -17.88 -5.01 24.32
CA TYR A 92 -18.94 -4.69 23.36
C TYR A 92 -19.68 -3.39 23.69
N GLY A 93 -19.78 -2.50 22.70
CA GLY A 93 -20.49 -1.22 22.78
C GLY A 93 -19.76 -0.09 23.51
N THR A 94 -18.57 -0.32 24.07
CA THR A 94 -17.82 0.73 24.80
C THR A 94 -16.77 1.46 23.95
N GLY A 95 -16.46 0.92 22.76
CA GLY A 95 -15.34 1.38 21.94
C GLY A 95 -13.96 0.90 22.41
N ARG A 96 -13.87 0.10 23.49
CA ARG A 96 -12.61 -0.45 24.01
C ARG A 96 -12.35 -1.87 23.52
N VAL A 97 -11.10 -2.15 23.21
CA VAL A 97 -10.65 -3.48 22.75
C VAL A 97 -9.52 -3.99 23.64
N LEU A 98 -9.61 -5.28 23.98
CA LEU A 98 -8.57 -6.02 24.69
C LEU A 98 -7.73 -6.79 23.68
N SER A 99 -6.41 -6.69 23.80
CA SER A 99 -5.46 -7.47 22.99
C SER A 99 -4.64 -8.41 23.86
N LEU A 100 -4.40 -9.62 23.39
CA LEU A 100 -3.41 -10.55 23.93
C LEU A 100 -2.21 -10.65 22.99
N THR A 101 -1.00 -10.44 23.51
CA THR A 101 0.24 -10.61 22.74
C THR A 101 0.86 -12.00 22.94
N ALA A 102 1.83 -12.36 22.09
CA ALA A 102 2.60 -13.60 22.21
C ALA A 102 3.43 -13.70 23.51
N SER A 103 3.71 -12.58 24.17
CA SER A 103 4.29 -12.55 25.52
C SER A 103 3.27 -12.78 26.64
N ASN A 104 2.03 -13.16 26.33
CA ASN A 104 0.94 -13.39 27.28
C ASN A 104 0.57 -12.13 28.09
N HIS A 105 0.65 -10.95 27.47
CA HIS A 105 0.23 -9.69 28.07
C HIS A 105 -1.16 -9.28 27.57
N LEU A 106 -2.04 -8.95 28.51
CA LEU A 106 -3.36 -8.40 28.23
C LEU A 106 -3.30 -6.88 28.32
N ILE A 107 -3.69 -6.20 27.24
CA ILE A 107 -3.66 -4.75 27.14
C ILE A 107 -5.04 -4.25 26.72
N LEU A 108 -5.60 -3.34 27.51
CA LEU A 108 -6.87 -2.70 27.22
C LEU A 108 -6.60 -1.37 26.53
N TRP A 109 -7.24 -1.17 25.37
CA TRP A 109 -7.06 -0.02 24.51
C TRP A 109 -8.31 0.84 24.47
N GLU A 110 -8.11 2.15 24.44
CA GLU A 110 -9.16 3.16 24.33
C GLU A 110 -8.83 4.15 23.20
N PRO A 111 -9.80 4.51 22.34
CA PRO A 111 -9.61 5.51 21.30
C PRO A 111 -9.58 6.93 21.89
N VAL A 112 -8.55 7.70 21.53
CA VAL A 112 -8.38 9.11 21.86
C VAL A 112 -7.98 9.86 20.58
N GLY A 113 -8.94 10.59 20.00
CA GLY A 113 -8.82 11.08 18.63
C GLY A 113 -8.63 9.91 17.66
N ALA A 114 -7.69 10.01 16.72
CA ALA A 114 -7.35 8.93 15.77
C ALA A 114 -6.35 7.88 16.33
N THR A 115 -6.00 7.94 17.62
CA THR A 115 -4.99 7.05 18.23
C THR A 115 -5.63 6.12 19.25
N LEU A 116 -5.19 4.86 19.30
CA LEU A 116 -5.50 3.94 20.39
C LEU A 116 -4.44 4.07 21.48
N VAL A 117 -4.89 4.38 22.69
CA VAL A 117 -4.03 4.51 23.87
C VAL A 117 -4.20 3.27 24.73
N ALA A 118 -3.09 2.67 25.13
CA ALA A 118 -3.10 1.59 26.11
C ALA A 118 -3.40 2.18 27.49
N ILE A 119 -4.60 1.92 28.01
CA ILE A 119 -5.03 2.46 29.31
C ILE A 119 -4.54 1.61 30.48
N LYS A 120 -4.48 0.29 30.29
CA LYS A 120 -4.07 -0.65 31.34
C LYS A 120 -3.38 -1.88 30.72
N THR A 121 -2.39 -2.45 31.42
CA THR A 121 -1.60 -3.61 30.96
C THR A 121 -1.40 -4.62 32.09
N LEU A 122 -1.76 -5.89 31.86
CA LEU A 122 -1.63 -6.98 32.81
C LEU A 122 -0.73 -8.08 32.20
N PRO A 123 0.48 -8.31 32.75
CA PRO A 123 1.24 -9.52 32.44
C PRO A 123 0.56 -10.72 33.12
N PHE A 124 0.17 -11.73 32.34
CA PHE A 124 -0.55 -12.89 32.86
C PHE A 124 0.41 -14.08 33.04
N ASP A 125 1.37 -13.96 33.95
CA ASP A 125 2.47 -14.93 34.08
C ASP A 125 2.19 -16.11 35.04
N GLY A 126 2.74 -17.28 34.72
CA GLY A 126 2.75 -18.46 35.59
C GLY A 126 2.84 -19.79 34.82
N LYS A 127 3.43 -20.83 35.43
CA LYS A 127 3.75 -22.14 34.81
C LYS A 127 2.53 -22.89 34.20
N LEU A 128 1.30 -22.44 34.48
CA LEU A 128 0.04 -22.99 33.97
C LEU A 128 -0.99 -21.89 33.63
N LYS A 129 -0.53 -20.65 33.40
CA LYS A 129 -1.39 -19.48 33.14
C LYS A 129 -1.28 -18.98 31.69
N LYS A 130 -0.89 -19.81 30.73
CA LYS A 130 -0.94 -19.41 29.33
C LYS A 130 -2.40 -19.26 28.89
N VAL A 131 -2.77 -18.07 28.42
CA VAL A 131 -4.14 -17.79 27.97
C VAL A 131 -4.41 -18.56 26.68
N SER A 132 -5.56 -19.23 26.60
CA SER A 132 -6.02 -19.95 25.41
C SER A 132 -7.31 -19.38 24.82
N SER A 133 -8.18 -18.78 25.65
CA SER A 133 -9.43 -18.17 25.20
C SER A 133 -9.83 -16.98 26.07
N LEU A 134 -10.56 -16.05 25.47
CA LEU A 134 -11.14 -14.87 26.12
C LEU A 134 -12.63 -14.80 25.82
N CYS A 135 -13.40 -14.32 26.79
CA CYS A 135 -14.81 -13.98 26.61
C CYS A 135 -15.15 -12.78 27.47
N CYS A 136 -15.42 -11.63 26.85
CA CYS A 136 -15.95 -10.49 27.58
C CYS A 136 -17.38 -10.76 28.03
N SER A 137 -17.74 -10.30 29.23
CA SER A 137 -19.10 -10.41 29.72
C SER A 137 -20.03 -9.43 29.00
N LEU A 138 -21.25 -9.88 28.75
CA LEU A 138 -22.37 -9.06 28.26
C LEU A 138 -22.71 -7.91 29.23
N ASN A 139 -22.32 -8.02 30.50
CA ASN A 139 -22.48 -6.95 31.50
C ASN A 139 -21.34 -5.91 31.47
N LYS A 140 -20.33 -6.08 30.61
CA LYS A 140 -19.17 -5.18 30.42
C LYS A 140 -18.29 -4.98 31.66
N ASP A 141 -18.37 -5.88 32.64
CA ASP A 141 -17.68 -5.80 33.93
C ASP A 141 -16.46 -6.72 34.01
N ILE A 142 -16.57 -7.92 33.44
CA ILE A 142 -15.59 -9.01 33.59
C ILE A 142 -15.20 -9.57 32.22
N VAL A 143 -13.96 -10.04 32.12
CA VAL A 143 -13.48 -10.91 31.05
C VAL A 143 -13.14 -12.27 31.65
N TRP A 144 -13.70 -13.33 31.08
CA TRP A 144 -13.36 -14.70 31.44
C TRP A 144 -12.12 -15.13 30.66
N ILE A 145 -11.07 -15.51 31.39
CA ILE A 145 -9.79 -15.93 30.82
C ILE A 145 -9.66 -17.44 30.96
N GLY A 146 -9.76 -18.15 29.84
CA GLY A 146 -9.46 -19.56 29.76
C GLY A 146 -7.97 -19.82 29.57
N THR A 147 -7.46 -20.89 30.18
CA THR A 147 -6.04 -21.25 30.11
C THR A 147 -5.79 -22.60 29.47
N GLU A 148 -4.58 -22.80 28.95
CA GLU A 148 -4.11 -24.10 28.46
C GLU A 148 -4.14 -25.18 29.56
N GLY A 149 -4.11 -24.78 30.83
CA GLY A 149 -4.23 -25.66 31.99
C GLY A 149 -5.67 -26.07 32.33
N GLY A 150 -6.69 -25.55 31.65
CA GLY A 150 -8.10 -25.91 31.89
C GLY A 150 -8.83 -25.06 32.93
N ASN A 151 -8.17 -24.08 33.55
CA ASN A 151 -8.79 -23.20 34.55
C ASN A 151 -9.34 -21.92 33.91
N ILE A 152 -10.41 -21.37 34.50
CA ILE A 152 -11.01 -20.08 34.12
C ILE A 152 -10.81 -19.06 35.22
N TYR A 153 -10.19 -17.94 34.87
CA TYR A 153 -10.00 -16.80 35.76
C TYR A 153 -11.00 -15.70 35.42
N GLN A 154 -11.46 -14.98 36.44
CA GLN A 154 -12.30 -13.80 36.26
C GLN A 154 -11.40 -12.57 36.28
N PHE A 155 -11.43 -11.78 35.21
CA PHE A 155 -10.67 -10.55 35.12
C PHE A 155 -11.61 -9.36 35.15
N ASP A 156 -11.51 -8.55 36.18
CA ASP A 156 -12.36 -7.37 36.35
C ASP A 156 -11.82 -6.18 35.57
N LEU A 157 -12.63 -5.61 34.68
CA LEU A 157 -12.26 -4.46 33.85
C LEU A 157 -12.12 -3.17 34.67
N ASN A 158 -12.87 -3.06 35.78
CA ASN A 158 -12.88 -1.86 36.63
C ASN A 158 -11.63 -1.82 37.52
N SER A 159 -11.43 -2.82 38.38
CA SER A 159 -10.21 -2.89 39.21
C SER A 159 -8.95 -3.29 38.43
N PHE A 160 -9.11 -3.86 37.24
CA PHE A 160 -8.03 -4.40 36.42
C PHE A 160 -7.19 -5.44 37.16
N SER A 161 -7.89 -6.34 37.87
CA SER A 161 -7.29 -7.39 38.68
C SER A 161 -8.05 -8.70 38.48
N ILE A 162 -7.39 -9.81 38.81
CA ILE A 162 -8.02 -11.13 38.80
C ILE A 162 -8.85 -11.29 40.07
N ARG A 163 -10.15 -11.59 39.92
CA ARG A 163 -11.08 -11.86 41.02
C ARG A 163 -11.16 -13.36 41.33
N GLU A 164 -11.48 -13.67 42.57
CA GLU A 164 -11.96 -14.98 43.00
C GLU A 164 -13.50 -15.01 42.96
N PRO A 165 -14.14 -16.19 42.76
CA PRO A 165 -13.55 -17.52 42.65
C PRO A 165 -13.03 -17.88 41.25
N VAL A 166 -11.98 -18.70 41.19
CA VAL A 166 -11.48 -19.34 39.96
C VAL A 166 -12.29 -20.62 39.70
N ILE A 167 -12.68 -20.85 38.45
CA ILE A 167 -13.33 -22.12 38.07
C ILE A 167 -12.21 -23.10 37.73
N TYR A 168 -11.93 -24.01 38.66
CA TYR A 168 -10.90 -25.03 38.49
C TYR A 168 -11.43 -26.25 37.75
N HIS A 169 -10.61 -26.80 36.85
CA HIS A 169 -11.03 -27.92 36.01
C HIS A 169 -11.30 -29.22 36.79
N ASP A 170 -10.67 -29.41 37.96
CA ASP A 170 -10.89 -30.55 38.85
C ASP A 170 -12.30 -30.51 39.46
N ILE A 171 -12.74 -29.34 39.93
CA ILE A 171 -14.10 -29.12 40.44
C ILE A 171 -15.14 -29.41 39.35
N VAL A 172 -14.87 -28.98 38.11
CA VAL A 172 -15.75 -29.29 36.98
C VAL A 172 -15.81 -30.80 36.74
N LEU A 173 -14.68 -31.50 36.75
CA LEU A 173 -14.62 -32.95 36.50
C LEU A 173 -15.31 -33.79 37.57
N GLU A 174 -15.28 -33.36 38.84
CA GLU A 174 -15.99 -34.02 39.92
C GLU A 174 -17.52 -34.04 39.73
N GLN A 175 -18.05 -33.10 38.94
CA GLN A 175 -19.48 -32.93 38.69
C GLN A 175 -19.95 -33.47 37.33
N VAL A 176 -19.02 -33.94 36.48
CA VAL A 176 -19.34 -34.49 35.16
C VAL A 176 -19.72 -35.99 35.30
N PRO A 177 -20.61 -36.53 34.44
CA PRO A 177 -20.97 -37.94 34.50
C PRO A 177 -19.76 -38.89 34.41
N PRO A 178 -19.75 -40.03 35.15
CA PRO A 178 -18.64 -41.00 35.14
C PRO A 178 -18.32 -41.64 33.78
N THR A 179 -19.16 -41.39 32.78
CA THR A 179 -18.96 -41.80 31.39
C THR A 179 -17.79 -41.07 30.74
N TYR A 180 -17.46 -39.85 31.20
CA TYR A 180 -16.27 -39.13 30.78
C TYR A 180 -15.06 -39.51 31.64
N LYS A 181 -14.00 -40.04 31.03
CA LYS A 181 -12.82 -40.57 31.74
C LYS A 181 -11.50 -39.90 31.33
N LEU A 182 -11.56 -38.81 30.56
CA LEU A 182 -10.39 -38.12 30.04
C LEU A 182 -10.07 -36.89 30.90
N ASN A 183 -8.81 -36.44 30.87
CA ASN A 183 -8.48 -35.09 31.31
C ASN A 183 -8.94 -34.11 30.20
N PRO A 184 -9.75 -33.09 30.51
CA PRO A 184 -10.36 -32.21 29.52
C PRO A 184 -9.36 -31.33 28.76
N GLY A 185 -8.21 -31.00 29.36
CA GLY A 185 -7.16 -30.21 28.71
C GLY A 185 -7.45 -28.70 28.67
N ALA A 186 -6.90 -28.03 27.65
CA ALA A 186 -7.02 -26.58 27.46
C ALA A 186 -8.47 -26.13 27.24
N ILE A 187 -8.76 -24.88 27.58
CA ILE A 187 -10.06 -24.26 27.28
C ILE A 187 -10.02 -23.63 25.89
N GLU A 188 -10.77 -24.21 24.97
CA GLU A 188 -10.82 -23.76 23.57
C GLU A 188 -11.84 -22.63 23.38
N SER A 189 -12.95 -22.65 24.13
CA SER A 189 -13.97 -21.61 24.01
C SER A 189 -14.75 -21.39 25.30
N ILE A 190 -15.04 -20.13 25.59
CA ILE A 190 -15.93 -19.67 26.64
C ILE A 190 -16.98 -18.76 26.00
N ARG A 191 -18.26 -18.99 26.30
CA ARG A 191 -19.36 -18.11 25.88
C ARG A 191 -20.35 -17.92 27.02
N GLN A 192 -20.66 -16.66 27.34
CA GLN A 192 -21.78 -16.33 28.21
C GLN A 192 -23.10 -16.44 27.43
N LEU A 193 -24.13 -17.03 28.03
CA LEU A 193 -25.40 -17.21 27.32
C LEU A 193 -26.18 -15.89 27.24
N PRO A 194 -26.65 -15.47 26.04
CA PRO A 194 -27.41 -14.22 25.88
C PRO A 194 -28.73 -14.17 26.67
N ASN A 195 -29.36 -15.33 26.89
CA ASN A 195 -30.64 -15.43 27.61
C ASN A 195 -30.48 -15.74 29.10
N ALA A 196 -29.26 -15.98 29.57
CA ALA A 196 -28.95 -16.37 30.95
C ALA A 196 -27.54 -15.92 31.32
N HIS A 197 -27.39 -14.65 31.70
CA HIS A 197 -26.07 -14.05 31.98
C HIS A 197 -25.33 -14.72 33.13
N ASN A 198 -26.02 -15.43 34.05
CA ASN A 198 -25.38 -16.21 35.10
C ASN A 198 -24.81 -17.56 34.62
N LYS A 199 -24.92 -17.89 33.33
CA LYS A 199 -24.47 -19.18 32.79
C LYS A 199 -23.35 -19.03 31.76
N LEU A 200 -22.35 -19.88 31.89
CA LEU A 200 -21.22 -19.98 30.96
C LEU A 200 -21.22 -21.33 30.27
N LEU A 201 -21.04 -21.32 28.96
CA LEU A 201 -20.75 -22.49 28.16
C LEU A 201 -19.23 -22.59 27.98
N ILE A 202 -18.65 -23.70 28.40
CA ILE A 202 -17.20 -23.90 28.45
C ILE A 202 -16.86 -25.16 27.65
N ALA A 203 -16.12 -25.01 26.56
CA ALA A 203 -15.61 -26.14 25.78
C ALA A 203 -14.12 -26.36 26.03
N TYR A 204 -13.81 -27.60 26.39
CA TYR A 204 -12.46 -28.09 26.57
C TYR A 204 -11.95 -28.83 25.33
N ASN A 205 -10.64 -28.88 25.19
CA ASN A 205 -9.94 -29.48 24.06
C ASN A 205 -10.37 -30.95 23.81
N ARG A 206 -10.54 -31.77 24.86
CA ARG A 206 -10.73 -33.23 24.70
C ARG A 206 -12.18 -33.69 24.84
N GLY A 207 -13.07 -33.11 24.05
CA GLY A 207 -14.43 -33.63 23.84
C GLY A 207 -15.38 -33.48 25.04
N LEU A 208 -15.13 -32.50 25.92
CA LEU A 208 -16.02 -32.10 27.00
C LEU A 208 -16.47 -30.65 26.79
N CYS A 209 -17.78 -30.42 26.83
CA CYS A 209 -18.36 -29.09 26.93
C CYS A 209 -19.32 -29.07 28.12
N VAL A 210 -19.27 -28.04 28.96
CA VAL A 210 -20.12 -27.93 30.16
C VAL A 210 -20.88 -26.61 30.16
N LEU A 211 -22.12 -26.66 30.64
CA LEU A 211 -22.90 -25.50 31.01
C LEU A 211 -22.73 -25.28 32.52
N TRP A 212 -21.98 -24.25 32.88
CA TRP A 212 -21.68 -23.86 34.24
C TRP A 212 -22.62 -22.75 34.71
N ASP A 213 -23.11 -22.85 35.93
CA ASP A 213 -23.88 -21.80 36.60
C ASP A 213 -22.99 -21.08 37.62
N LEU A 214 -22.83 -19.78 37.41
CA LEU A 214 -22.00 -18.92 38.24
C LEU A 214 -22.59 -18.72 39.64
N GLU A 215 -23.92 -18.74 39.77
CA GLU A 215 -24.59 -18.50 41.05
C GLU A 215 -24.45 -19.70 41.99
N THR A 216 -24.67 -20.91 41.46
CA THR A 216 -24.56 -22.16 42.22
C THR A 216 -23.15 -22.75 42.22
N SER A 217 -22.23 -22.21 41.41
CA SER A 217 -20.88 -22.74 41.20
C SER A 217 -20.88 -24.24 40.87
N ALA A 218 -21.79 -24.63 39.96
CA ALA A 218 -22.04 -26.03 39.64
C ALA A 218 -22.23 -26.27 38.13
N VAL A 219 -21.95 -27.50 37.71
CA VAL A 219 -22.23 -27.99 36.35
C VAL A 219 -23.73 -28.28 36.23
N VAL A 220 -24.43 -27.47 35.44
CA VAL A 220 -25.84 -27.67 35.11
C VAL A 220 -25.99 -28.85 34.15
N ARG A 221 -25.08 -28.95 33.19
CA ARG A 221 -25.11 -29.99 32.16
C ARG A 221 -23.72 -30.23 31.56
N ALA A 222 -23.45 -31.47 31.21
CA ALA A 222 -22.27 -31.87 30.44
C ALA A 222 -22.68 -32.44 29.08
N TYR A 223 -22.01 -31.98 28.02
CA TYR A 223 -22.12 -32.47 26.65
C TYR A 223 -20.81 -33.18 26.30
N ILE A 224 -20.91 -34.43 25.85
CA ILE A 224 -19.75 -35.28 25.59
C ILE A 224 -19.81 -35.71 24.13
N ALA A 225 -18.79 -35.35 23.36
CA ALA A 225 -18.64 -35.71 21.96
C ALA A 225 -17.46 -36.68 21.82
N PRO A 226 -17.67 -38.00 21.99
CA PRO A 226 -16.59 -38.97 21.93
C PRO A 226 -16.18 -39.24 20.48
N GLY A 227 -14.87 -39.32 20.21
CA GLY A 227 -14.33 -39.79 18.93
C GLY A 227 -13.86 -38.72 17.94
N HIS A 228 -14.14 -37.44 18.17
CA HIS A 228 -13.77 -36.33 17.26
C HIS A 228 -12.32 -35.83 17.40
N GLY A 229 -11.53 -36.41 18.30
CA GLY A 229 -10.20 -35.90 18.64
C GLY A 229 -10.26 -34.62 19.47
N GLN A 230 -9.91 -33.48 18.86
CA GLN A 230 -9.80 -32.18 19.53
C GLN A 230 -10.96 -31.24 19.16
N SER A 231 -11.55 -30.61 20.17
CA SER A 231 -12.45 -29.45 20.02
C SER A 231 -11.65 -28.26 19.49
N VAL A 232 -12.28 -27.45 18.64
CA VAL A 232 -11.67 -26.22 18.11
C VAL A 232 -12.43 -24.98 18.57
N GLY A 233 -13.76 -25.05 18.65
CA GLY A 233 -14.55 -23.96 19.19
C GLY A 233 -16.05 -24.21 19.11
N LEU A 234 -16.84 -23.22 19.50
CA LEU A 234 -18.29 -23.30 19.48
C LEU A 234 -18.91 -21.97 19.03
N PHE A 235 -20.13 -22.06 18.49
CA PHE A 235 -20.97 -20.93 18.13
C PHE A 235 -22.32 -21.06 18.85
N VAL A 236 -22.78 -20.00 19.52
CA VAL A 236 -24.09 -19.97 20.21
C VAL A 236 -25.04 -19.09 19.40
N ASN A 237 -26.26 -19.55 19.18
CA ASN A 237 -27.27 -18.76 18.46
C ASN A 237 -27.76 -17.55 19.27
N ALA A 238 -28.35 -16.55 18.63
CA ALA A 238 -28.78 -15.31 19.30
C ALA A 238 -29.79 -15.57 20.43
N ALA A 239 -30.65 -16.58 20.27
CA ALA A 239 -31.63 -16.96 21.29
C ALA A 239 -31.02 -17.66 22.54
N GLY A 240 -29.75 -18.09 22.49
CA GLY A 240 -29.11 -18.83 23.58
C GLY A 240 -29.76 -20.18 23.86
N THR A 241 -30.33 -20.83 22.84
CA THR A 241 -31.07 -22.10 22.98
C THR A 241 -30.30 -23.30 22.43
N GLN A 242 -29.40 -23.06 21.47
CA GLN A 242 -28.61 -24.09 20.81
C GLN A 242 -27.18 -23.59 20.62
N PHE A 243 -26.23 -24.53 20.53
CA PHE A 243 -24.87 -24.23 20.13
C PHE A 243 -24.40 -25.22 19.07
N THR A 244 -23.55 -24.75 18.16
CA THR A 244 -22.86 -25.60 17.19
C THR A 244 -21.42 -25.79 17.63
N TRP A 245 -21.02 -27.05 17.75
CA TRP A 245 -19.68 -27.44 18.18
C TRP A 245 -18.93 -28.03 16.99
N TYR A 246 -17.69 -27.59 16.76
CA TYR A 246 -16.86 -28.00 15.63
C TYR A 246 -15.45 -28.44 16.06
N HIS A 247 -14.87 -29.34 15.27
CA HIS A 247 -13.76 -30.19 15.69
C HIS A 247 -12.61 -30.26 14.67
N ALA A 248 -11.47 -30.76 15.14
CA ALA A 248 -10.22 -30.84 14.37
C ALA A 248 -10.20 -31.94 13.29
N ASP A 249 -11.16 -32.87 13.33
CA ASP A 249 -11.39 -33.91 12.32
C ASP A 249 -12.23 -33.42 11.13
N GLY A 250 -12.68 -32.16 11.15
CA GLY A 250 -13.52 -31.57 10.12
C GLY A 250 -15.02 -31.77 10.35
N SER A 251 -15.43 -32.28 11.51
CA SER A 251 -16.83 -32.47 11.86
C SER A 251 -17.44 -31.29 12.63
N TYR A 252 -18.76 -31.13 12.55
CA TYR A 252 -19.51 -30.26 13.43
C TYR A 252 -20.94 -30.78 13.68
N ALA A 253 -21.52 -30.40 14.82
CA ALA A 253 -22.91 -30.73 15.14
C ALA A 253 -23.60 -29.66 15.98
N SER A 254 -24.92 -29.56 15.85
CA SER A 254 -25.75 -28.63 16.62
C SER A 254 -26.41 -29.33 17.80
N TRP A 255 -26.16 -28.80 18.99
CA TRP A 255 -26.61 -29.31 20.27
C TRP A 255 -27.68 -28.40 20.86
N SER A 256 -28.69 -29.00 21.50
CA SER A 256 -29.67 -28.23 22.27
C SER A 256 -29.11 -27.93 23.66
N LEU A 257 -29.17 -26.67 24.09
CA LEU A 257 -28.75 -26.31 25.45
C LEU A 257 -29.66 -26.92 26.52
N THR A 258 -30.83 -27.45 26.16
CA THR A 258 -31.76 -28.11 27.09
C THR A 258 -31.62 -29.63 27.14
N ASN A 259 -30.92 -30.25 26.17
CA ASN A 259 -30.79 -31.71 26.08
C ASN A 259 -29.31 -32.12 26.10
N ALA A 260 -28.93 -33.02 27.00
CA ALA A 260 -27.55 -33.53 27.13
C ALA A 260 -27.23 -34.64 26.12
N GLU A 261 -28.24 -35.23 25.48
CA GLU A 261 -28.04 -36.31 24.51
C GLU A 261 -27.36 -35.81 23.23
N ALA A 262 -26.43 -36.62 22.72
CA ALA A 262 -25.72 -36.32 21.49
C ALA A 262 -26.70 -36.26 20.30
N PRO A 263 -26.57 -35.26 19.40
CA PRO A 263 -27.38 -35.18 18.21
C PRO A 263 -27.10 -36.36 17.27
N LYS A 264 -28.08 -36.77 16.47
CA LYS A 264 -27.93 -37.93 15.56
C LYS A 264 -26.78 -37.77 14.56
N ASN A 265 -26.51 -36.53 14.15
CA ASN A 265 -25.47 -36.16 13.21
C ASN A 265 -24.20 -35.64 13.92
N VAL A 266 -23.90 -36.14 15.13
CA VAL A 266 -22.72 -35.70 15.90
C VAL A 266 -21.41 -35.82 15.10
N ASN A 267 -21.29 -36.85 14.25
CA ASN A 267 -20.14 -37.13 13.35
C ASN A 267 -20.32 -36.57 11.94
N TYR A 268 -21.09 -35.50 11.75
CA TYR A 268 -21.27 -34.92 10.42
C TYR A 268 -20.00 -34.21 9.94
N VAL A 269 -19.41 -34.73 8.87
CA VAL A 269 -18.24 -34.15 8.16
C VAL A 269 -18.74 -33.65 6.79
N PRO A 270 -18.70 -32.33 6.51
CA PRO A 270 -19.33 -31.76 5.31
C PRO A 270 -18.80 -32.33 3.98
N TYR A 271 -17.49 -32.57 3.91
CA TYR A 271 -16.79 -33.09 2.73
C TYR A 271 -16.25 -34.51 2.93
N GLY A 272 -16.85 -35.26 3.86
CA GLY A 272 -16.56 -36.68 4.05
C GLY A 272 -17.03 -37.53 2.87
N PRO A 273 -16.67 -38.83 2.83
CA PRO A 273 -16.17 -39.64 3.95
C PRO A 273 -14.65 -39.60 4.16
N ASP A 274 -13.89 -38.97 3.26
CA ASP A 274 -12.43 -38.93 3.35
C ASP A 274 -11.96 -38.13 4.58
N PRO A 275 -10.80 -38.47 5.19
CA PRO A 275 -10.27 -37.74 6.34
C PRO A 275 -10.04 -36.26 6.02
N CYS A 276 -10.74 -35.38 6.73
CA CYS A 276 -10.70 -33.94 6.50
C CYS A 276 -9.68 -33.23 7.41
N LYS A 277 -9.39 -31.97 7.07
CA LYS A 277 -8.69 -31.01 7.93
C LYS A 277 -9.66 -30.41 8.95
N SER A 278 -9.09 -29.80 9.99
CA SER A 278 -9.81 -29.07 11.03
C SER A 278 -10.78 -28.03 10.46
N ILE A 279 -11.96 -27.90 11.07
CA ILE A 279 -12.79 -26.70 10.94
C ILE A 279 -12.28 -25.69 11.98
N ASN A 280 -11.69 -24.59 11.50
CA ASN A 280 -11.00 -23.64 12.38
C ASN A 280 -11.94 -22.62 13.03
N ARG A 281 -13.04 -22.28 12.34
CA ARG A 281 -14.09 -21.39 12.84
C ARG A 281 -15.39 -21.66 12.08
N LEU A 282 -16.53 -21.46 12.75
CA LEU A 282 -17.86 -21.67 12.20
C LEU A 282 -18.86 -20.66 12.75
N TYR A 283 -19.72 -20.14 11.88
CA TYR A 283 -20.92 -19.36 12.22
C TYR A 283 -22.15 -20.06 11.64
N LYS A 284 -23.28 -19.88 12.31
CA LYS A 284 -24.56 -20.44 11.89
C LYS A 284 -25.65 -19.39 11.98
N GLY A 285 -26.53 -19.35 10.99
CA GLY A 285 -27.65 -18.43 10.95
C GLY A 285 -28.69 -18.84 9.92
N LYS A 286 -29.44 -17.85 9.43
CA LYS A 286 -30.56 -18.03 8.51
C LYS A 286 -30.52 -17.04 7.36
N ARG A 287 -30.92 -17.50 6.18
CA ARG A 287 -31.26 -16.68 5.01
C ARG A 287 -32.72 -16.95 4.66
N GLY A 288 -33.62 -16.06 5.08
CA GLY A 288 -35.06 -16.32 5.03
C GLY A 288 -35.42 -17.54 5.90
N SER A 289 -35.93 -18.60 5.29
CA SER A 289 -36.20 -19.88 5.98
C SER A 289 -35.05 -20.88 5.92
N ALA A 290 -34.04 -20.64 5.07
CA ALA A 290 -32.91 -21.55 4.90
C ALA A 290 -31.91 -21.37 6.05
N GLU A 291 -31.40 -22.49 6.57
CA GLU A 291 -30.32 -22.50 7.54
C GLU A 291 -28.99 -22.40 6.80
N VAL A 292 -28.14 -21.46 7.21
CA VAL A 292 -26.84 -21.19 6.58
C VAL A 292 -25.74 -21.46 7.60
N VAL A 293 -24.75 -22.27 7.21
CA VAL A 293 -23.56 -22.57 7.98
C VAL A 293 -22.35 -22.08 7.21
N VAL A 294 -21.54 -21.23 7.84
CA VAL A 294 -20.31 -20.69 7.26
C VAL A 294 -19.12 -21.22 8.06
N PHE A 295 -18.16 -21.88 7.42
CA PHE A 295 -17.02 -22.48 8.11
C PHE A 295 -15.73 -22.41 7.30
N SER A 296 -14.59 -22.25 7.97
CA SER A 296 -13.26 -22.30 7.34
C SER A 296 -12.59 -23.65 7.56
N GLY A 297 -11.92 -24.19 6.54
CA GLY A 297 -11.26 -25.50 6.60
C GLY A 297 -12.20 -26.65 6.26
N GLY A 298 -12.06 -27.80 6.93
CA GLY A 298 -12.88 -28.99 6.63
C GLY A 298 -12.52 -29.72 5.33
N MET A 299 -11.46 -29.32 4.63
CA MET A 299 -11.06 -29.89 3.33
C MET A 299 -10.55 -31.34 3.44
N PRO A 300 -10.86 -32.23 2.47
CA PRO A 300 -10.24 -33.55 2.35
C PRO A 300 -8.71 -33.45 2.33
N ARG A 301 -8.03 -34.11 3.27
CA ARG A 301 -6.60 -33.88 3.56
C ARG A 301 -5.68 -34.25 2.40
N SER A 302 -6.01 -35.31 1.67
CA SER A 302 -5.18 -35.86 0.59
C SER A 302 -5.34 -35.12 -0.73
N ALA A 303 -6.55 -34.64 -1.03
CA ALA A 303 -6.87 -34.03 -2.32
C ALA A 303 -6.75 -32.50 -2.30
N TYR A 304 -7.22 -31.86 -1.23
CA TYR A 304 -7.40 -30.40 -1.17
C TYR A 304 -6.84 -29.78 0.11
N GLY A 305 -5.84 -30.44 0.72
CA GLY A 305 -5.31 -30.00 2.00
C GLY A 305 -4.69 -28.61 1.96
N ASP A 306 -4.02 -28.26 0.89
CA ASP A 306 -3.34 -26.98 0.66
C ASP A 306 -4.27 -25.82 0.30
N HIS A 307 -5.53 -26.08 -0.03
CA HIS A 307 -6.51 -25.04 -0.33
C HIS A 307 -6.88 -24.21 0.91
N ASN A 308 -7.05 -22.91 0.70
CA ASN A 308 -7.45 -21.96 1.74
C ASN A 308 -8.90 -21.59 1.52
N CYS A 309 -9.83 -22.23 2.24
CA CYS A 309 -11.24 -22.08 1.92
C CYS A 309 -12.13 -21.61 3.07
N VAL A 310 -13.18 -20.87 2.70
CA VAL A 310 -14.36 -20.61 3.53
C VAL A 310 -15.60 -21.13 2.79
N SER A 311 -16.29 -22.09 3.39
CA SER A 311 -17.49 -22.70 2.83
C SER A 311 -18.76 -22.05 3.38
N VAL A 312 -19.72 -21.78 2.50
CA VAL A 312 -21.08 -21.33 2.82
C VAL A 312 -22.04 -22.42 2.37
N HIS A 313 -22.60 -23.16 3.32
CA HIS A 313 -23.54 -24.25 3.07
C HIS A 313 -24.92 -23.83 3.54
N ALA A 314 -25.91 -23.92 2.65
CA ALA A 314 -27.31 -23.71 2.99
C ALA A 314 -28.11 -25.01 2.81
N ASN A 315 -29.10 -25.22 3.67
CA ASN A 315 -29.97 -26.40 3.61
C ASN A 315 -31.00 -26.35 2.45
N ASP A 316 -31.01 -25.25 1.68
CA ASP A 316 -31.80 -25.07 0.46
C ASP A 316 -31.14 -25.69 -0.79
N GLY A 317 -29.95 -26.30 -0.62
CA GLY A 317 -29.17 -26.92 -1.70
C GLY A 317 -28.03 -26.04 -2.23
N ASN A 318 -28.00 -24.76 -1.89
CA ASN A 318 -26.91 -23.88 -2.29
C ASN A 318 -25.67 -24.12 -1.41
N LYS A 319 -24.58 -24.54 -2.03
CA LYS A 319 -23.26 -24.67 -1.39
C LYS A 319 -22.22 -23.95 -2.23
N VAL A 320 -21.35 -23.19 -1.58
CA VAL A 320 -20.19 -22.56 -2.22
C VAL A 320 -18.98 -22.75 -1.32
N CYS A 321 -17.86 -23.16 -1.90
CA CYS A 321 -16.56 -23.22 -1.25
C CYS A 321 -15.67 -22.12 -1.83
N LEU A 322 -15.57 -20.98 -1.14
CA LEU A 322 -14.72 -19.86 -1.56
C LEU A 322 -13.26 -20.26 -1.41
N ASP A 323 -12.52 -20.30 -2.50
CA ASP A 323 -11.11 -20.71 -2.55
C ASP A 323 -10.20 -19.51 -2.78
N PHE A 324 -9.29 -19.29 -1.83
CA PHE A 324 -8.42 -18.11 -1.79
C PHE A 324 -6.96 -18.51 -2.06
N THR A 325 -6.22 -17.60 -2.68
CA THR A 325 -4.78 -17.77 -2.98
C THR A 325 -3.89 -17.60 -1.75
N SER A 326 -4.39 -16.95 -0.70
CA SER A 326 -3.67 -16.71 0.56
C SER A 326 -4.40 -17.32 1.76
N LYS A 327 -3.65 -17.52 2.85
CA LYS A 327 -4.16 -18.21 4.04
C LYS A 327 -5.28 -17.43 4.71
N VAL A 328 -6.37 -18.11 5.09
CA VAL A 328 -7.39 -17.56 5.99
C VAL A 328 -6.80 -17.38 7.38
N ILE A 329 -6.66 -16.13 7.82
CA ILE A 329 -6.23 -15.78 9.18
C ILE A 329 -7.41 -15.97 10.12
N ASP A 330 -8.53 -15.31 9.81
CA ASP A 330 -9.76 -15.39 10.59
C ASP A 330 -10.96 -14.81 9.80
N PHE A 331 -12.19 -15.05 10.26
CA PHE A 331 -13.40 -14.47 9.66
C PHE A 331 -14.52 -14.24 10.69
N PHE A 332 -15.48 -13.39 10.33
CA PHE A 332 -16.72 -13.19 11.08
C PHE A 332 -17.93 -12.99 10.17
N VAL A 333 -19.13 -13.19 10.74
CA VAL A 333 -20.42 -12.98 10.07
C VAL A 333 -21.19 -11.89 10.80
N THR A 334 -21.77 -10.97 10.05
CA THR A 334 -22.68 -9.93 10.57
C THR A 334 -24.12 -10.40 10.48
N PHE A 335 -24.95 -9.94 11.43
CA PHE A 335 -26.33 -10.36 11.57
C PHE A 335 -27.27 -9.16 11.65
N GLN A 336 -28.48 -9.30 11.13
CA GLN A 336 -29.48 -8.24 11.15
C GLN A 336 -30.06 -8.08 12.56
N ASN A 337 -29.92 -6.89 13.18
CA ASN A 337 -30.62 -6.47 14.40
C ASN A 337 -30.69 -7.54 15.53
N ASN A 338 -29.56 -8.15 15.89
CA ASN A 338 -29.48 -9.22 16.91
C ASN A 338 -30.37 -10.45 16.63
N THR A 339 -30.71 -10.71 15.38
CA THR A 339 -31.37 -11.94 14.94
C THR A 339 -30.36 -12.98 14.47
N ASP A 340 -30.82 -14.20 14.16
CA ASP A 340 -29.99 -15.21 13.49
C ASP A 340 -29.89 -14.97 11.96
N ASN A 341 -30.44 -13.88 11.40
CA ASN A 341 -30.40 -13.61 9.97
C ASN A 341 -29.03 -13.10 9.55
N VAL A 342 -28.34 -13.84 8.68
CA VAL A 342 -27.00 -13.48 8.18
C VAL A 342 -27.07 -12.33 7.18
N GLN A 343 -26.06 -11.45 7.19
CA GLN A 343 -25.94 -10.33 6.25
C GLN A 343 -24.66 -10.41 5.43
N VAL A 344 -23.51 -10.27 6.07
CA VAL A 344 -22.21 -10.20 5.38
C VAL A 344 -21.21 -11.16 6.03
N LEU A 345 -20.54 -11.94 5.20
CA LEU A 345 -19.32 -12.67 5.54
C LEU A 345 -18.12 -11.76 5.32
N VAL A 346 -17.29 -11.56 6.34
CA VAL A 346 -16.03 -10.81 6.24
C VAL A 346 -14.87 -11.76 6.54
N VAL A 347 -13.93 -11.87 5.60
CA VAL A 347 -12.78 -12.77 5.66
C VAL A 347 -11.49 -11.96 5.68
N LEU A 348 -10.67 -12.16 6.71
CA LEU A 348 -9.32 -11.65 6.79
C LEU A 348 -8.35 -12.74 6.33
N LEU A 349 -7.70 -12.49 5.20
CA LEU A 349 -6.67 -13.36 4.64
C LEU A 349 -5.28 -12.80 4.99
N GLU A 350 -4.24 -13.55 4.69
CA GLU A 350 -2.86 -13.12 4.93
C GLU A 350 -2.46 -11.92 4.04
N GLU A 351 -3.02 -11.86 2.82
CA GLU A 351 -2.64 -10.87 1.80
C GLU A 351 -3.80 -9.97 1.35
N GLU A 352 -5.04 -10.22 1.80
CA GLU A 352 -6.18 -9.39 1.41
C GLU A 352 -7.37 -9.44 2.39
N PHE A 353 -8.34 -8.57 2.15
CA PHE A 353 -9.56 -8.43 2.92
C PHE A 353 -10.78 -8.56 2.00
N CYS A 354 -11.60 -9.58 2.22
CA CYS A 354 -12.73 -9.89 1.36
C CYS A 354 -14.04 -9.85 2.13
N ALA A 355 -15.12 -9.44 1.46
CA ALA A 355 -16.47 -9.50 2.00
C ALA A 355 -17.45 -10.06 0.97
N TYR A 356 -18.46 -10.77 1.45
CA TYR A 356 -19.47 -11.42 0.61
C TYR A 356 -20.87 -11.22 1.20
N ASP A 357 -21.83 -11.01 0.32
CA ASP A 357 -23.24 -10.88 0.69
C ASP A 357 -23.85 -12.25 0.94
N LEU A 358 -24.24 -12.53 2.18
CA LEU A 358 -24.89 -13.78 2.57
C LEU A 358 -26.41 -13.73 2.44
N THR A 359 -27.00 -12.58 2.11
CA THR A 359 -28.44 -12.44 1.89
C THR A 359 -28.86 -13.00 0.53
N ASP A 360 -27.94 -13.05 -0.44
CA ASP A 360 -28.11 -13.71 -1.74
C ASP A 360 -27.57 -15.16 -1.71
N SER A 361 -28.26 -16.08 -2.39
CA SER A 361 -27.82 -17.46 -2.61
C SER A 361 -26.53 -17.59 -3.42
N LYS A 362 -26.25 -16.64 -4.32
CA LYS A 362 -25.04 -16.62 -5.16
C LYS A 362 -23.78 -16.19 -4.39
N VAL A 363 -23.96 -15.63 -3.19
CA VAL A 363 -22.85 -15.13 -2.36
C VAL A 363 -21.96 -14.14 -3.14
N PRO A 364 -22.49 -13.07 -3.75
CA PRO A 364 -21.69 -12.14 -4.54
C PRO A 364 -20.70 -11.36 -3.67
N VAL A 365 -19.63 -10.86 -4.30
CA VAL A 365 -18.62 -10.04 -3.63
C VAL A 365 -19.23 -8.72 -3.17
N LEU A 366 -18.93 -8.32 -1.94
CA LEU A 366 -19.25 -7.00 -1.40
C LEU A 366 -17.97 -6.16 -1.32
N LYS A 367 -17.99 -4.96 -1.88
CA LYS A 367 -16.82 -4.08 -1.90
C LYS A 367 -16.60 -3.44 -0.54
N ALA A 368 -15.46 -3.75 0.08
CA ALA A 368 -14.98 -2.99 1.23
C ALA A 368 -14.65 -1.55 0.80
N PRO A 369 -14.94 -0.52 1.62
CA PRO A 369 -14.60 0.86 1.31
C PRO A 369 -13.14 1.23 1.63
N TYR A 370 -12.40 0.32 2.28
CA TYR A 370 -11.01 0.49 2.70
C TYR A 370 -10.31 -0.88 2.76
N LEU A 371 -9.05 -0.92 3.20
CA LEU A 371 -8.24 -2.15 3.34
C LEU A 371 -7.96 -2.88 2.02
N HIS A 372 -7.88 -2.14 0.92
CA HIS A 372 -7.57 -2.71 -0.38
C HIS A 372 -6.13 -3.21 -0.50
N SER A 373 -5.95 -4.39 -1.08
CA SER A 373 -4.64 -4.95 -1.39
C SER A 373 -4.06 -4.25 -2.62
N VAL A 374 -3.27 -3.21 -2.37
CA VAL A 374 -2.51 -2.50 -3.41
C VAL A 374 -1.53 -3.44 -4.12
N HIS A 375 -1.15 -4.55 -3.50
CA HIS A 375 -0.30 -5.61 -4.07
C HIS A 375 -1.06 -6.82 -4.59
N ALA A 376 -2.35 -6.69 -4.91
CA ALA A 376 -3.13 -7.76 -5.53
C ALA A 376 -2.36 -8.42 -6.70
N SER A 377 -1.62 -7.61 -7.47
CA SER A 377 -0.46 -8.06 -8.26
C SER A 377 0.75 -7.20 -7.87
N ALA A 378 1.97 -7.68 -8.08
CA ALA A 378 3.19 -6.98 -7.69
C ALA A 378 3.28 -5.58 -8.33
N VAL A 379 3.41 -4.53 -7.50
CA VAL A 379 3.50 -3.14 -7.98
C VAL A 379 4.86 -2.88 -8.62
N THR A 380 4.85 -2.45 -9.87
CA THR A 380 6.05 -2.22 -10.69
C THR A 380 6.37 -0.74 -10.87
N CYS A 381 5.36 0.14 -10.82
CA CYS A 381 5.56 1.58 -10.82
C CYS A 381 4.36 2.33 -10.21
N ASN A 382 4.64 3.53 -9.69
CA ASN A 382 3.63 4.46 -9.20
C ASN A 382 3.67 5.75 -10.01
N TYR A 383 2.49 6.31 -10.28
CA TYR A 383 2.31 7.61 -10.90
C TYR A 383 1.21 8.36 -10.14
N LEU A 384 1.42 9.64 -9.82
CA LEU A 384 0.42 10.45 -9.16
C LEU A 384 -0.03 11.57 -10.10
N ALA A 385 -1.32 11.58 -10.41
CA ALA A 385 -1.98 12.64 -11.16
C ALA A 385 -2.59 13.63 -10.17
N SER A 386 -1.96 14.80 -10.04
CA SER A 386 -2.53 15.94 -9.31
C SER A 386 -3.41 16.79 -10.21
N GLN A 387 -4.35 17.51 -9.60
CA GLN A 387 -5.23 18.46 -10.28
C GLN A 387 -6.13 17.82 -11.35
N VAL A 388 -6.58 16.59 -11.10
CA VAL A 388 -7.55 15.92 -11.98
C VAL A 388 -8.87 16.68 -11.88
N THR A 389 -9.40 17.07 -13.04
CA THR A 389 -10.66 17.81 -13.14
C THR A 389 -11.84 16.92 -12.73
N GLN A 390 -12.91 17.55 -12.23
CA GLN A 390 -14.16 16.85 -11.90
C GLN A 390 -14.69 16.00 -13.06
N GLU A 391 -14.61 16.50 -14.30
CA GLU A 391 -15.08 15.79 -15.48
C GLU A 391 -14.33 14.46 -15.67
N VAL A 392 -12.99 14.51 -15.68
CA VAL A 392 -12.16 13.31 -15.85
C VAL A 392 -12.36 12.34 -14.67
N TYR A 393 -12.46 12.86 -13.45
CA TYR A 393 -12.75 12.03 -12.27
C TYR A 393 -14.06 11.27 -12.42
N ASN A 394 -15.14 11.95 -12.84
CA ASN A 394 -16.45 11.32 -13.04
C ASN A 394 -16.40 10.23 -14.13
N LYS A 395 -15.66 10.45 -15.22
CA LYS A 395 -15.48 9.41 -16.27
C LYS A 395 -14.79 8.17 -15.72
N ILE A 396 -13.74 8.34 -14.90
CA ILE A 396 -13.03 7.22 -14.26
C ILE A 396 -13.93 6.48 -13.28
N VAL A 397 -14.71 7.20 -12.46
CA VAL A 397 -15.65 6.60 -11.51
C VAL A 397 -16.71 5.78 -12.24
N HIS A 398 -17.29 6.34 -13.30
CA HIS A 398 -18.32 5.67 -14.09
C HIS A 398 -17.79 4.35 -14.72
N ALA A 399 -16.58 4.39 -15.28
CA ALA A 399 -15.90 3.19 -15.78
C ALA A 399 -15.71 2.11 -14.69
N GLY A 400 -15.42 2.55 -13.46
CA GLY A 400 -15.36 1.68 -12.29
C GLY A 400 -16.69 1.04 -11.93
N GLU A 401 -17.75 1.83 -11.84
CA GLU A 401 -19.09 1.38 -11.48
C GLU A 401 -19.63 0.33 -12.47
N GLU A 402 -19.34 0.49 -13.77
CA GLU A 402 -19.68 -0.49 -14.79
C GLU A 402 -18.84 -1.78 -14.68
N GLN A 403 -17.54 -1.69 -14.38
CA GLN A 403 -16.70 -2.86 -14.07
C GLN A 403 -17.19 -3.63 -12.83
N ASP A 404 -17.95 -2.97 -11.97
CA ASP A 404 -18.39 -3.44 -10.67
C ASP A 404 -19.87 -3.85 -10.64
N ALA A 405 -20.56 -3.88 -11.79
CA ALA A 405 -22.01 -4.07 -11.88
C ALA A 405 -22.51 -5.41 -11.27
N ASP A 406 -21.68 -6.44 -11.26
CA ASP A 406 -22.00 -7.77 -10.69
C ASP A 406 -21.75 -7.86 -9.17
N CYS A 407 -21.20 -6.81 -8.54
CA CYS A 407 -20.98 -6.77 -7.10
C CYS A 407 -22.27 -6.51 -6.33
N SER A 408 -22.30 -6.89 -5.05
CA SER A 408 -23.43 -6.57 -4.17
C SER A 408 -23.50 -5.07 -3.87
N HIS A 409 -24.73 -4.54 -3.87
CA HIS A 409 -25.07 -3.18 -3.44
C HIS A 409 -25.50 -3.10 -1.96
N LEU A 410 -25.31 -4.17 -1.19
CA LEU A 410 -25.61 -4.16 0.24
C LEU A 410 -24.77 -3.11 0.98
N ASP A 411 -25.36 -2.41 1.95
CA ASP A 411 -24.63 -1.43 2.73
C ASP A 411 -23.48 -2.06 3.53
N TRP A 412 -22.35 -1.36 3.59
CA TRP A 412 -21.19 -1.81 4.34
C TRP A 412 -21.53 -1.92 5.85
N PRO A 413 -21.35 -3.09 6.49
CA PRO A 413 -21.87 -3.34 7.84
C PRO A 413 -21.00 -2.74 8.96
N ILE A 414 -19.73 -2.41 8.67
CA ILE A 414 -18.81 -1.80 9.62
C ILE A 414 -18.92 -0.28 9.46
N ASN A 415 -20.01 0.28 9.98
CA ASN A 415 -20.35 1.70 9.84
C ASN A 415 -20.41 2.45 11.17
N GLY A 416 -19.64 2.00 12.16
CA GLY A 416 -19.51 2.64 13.48
C GLY A 416 -18.72 3.95 13.50
N GLY A 417 -18.87 4.71 14.58
CA GLY A 417 -18.17 5.98 14.82
C GLY A 417 -18.82 7.19 14.16
N VAL A 418 -18.25 8.37 14.37
CA VAL A 418 -18.74 9.66 13.88
C VAL A 418 -17.64 10.43 13.16
N LEU A 419 -18.03 11.22 12.16
CA LEU A 419 -17.16 12.18 11.48
C LEU A 419 -17.66 13.58 11.80
N GLU A 420 -16.74 14.51 12.07
CA GLU A 420 -17.09 15.92 12.12
C GLU A 420 -17.57 16.37 10.73
N GLU A 421 -18.73 17.02 10.65
CA GLU A 421 -19.19 17.62 9.39
C GLU A 421 -18.17 18.67 8.97
N GLU A 422 -17.45 18.43 7.87
CA GLU A 422 -16.63 19.46 7.25
C GLU A 422 -17.58 20.51 6.68
N VAL A 423 -17.74 21.64 7.39
CA VAL A 423 -18.30 22.85 6.79
C VAL A 423 -17.44 23.14 5.58
N PRO A 424 -17.98 23.19 4.34
CA PRO A 424 -17.18 23.51 3.18
C PRO A 424 -16.55 24.89 3.40
N ASP A 425 -15.24 24.91 3.63
CA ASP A 425 -14.49 26.12 3.98
C ASP A 425 -14.53 27.18 2.86
N ASP A 426 -15.08 26.83 1.69
CA ASP A 426 -15.28 27.68 0.52
C ASP A 426 -16.61 27.38 -0.20
N ALA A 427 -17.76 27.63 0.44
CA ALA A 427 -19.06 27.66 -0.27
C ALA A 427 -19.15 28.81 -1.32
N GLU A 428 -18.12 29.65 -1.44
CA GLU A 428 -18.06 30.76 -2.40
C GLU A 428 -17.19 30.48 -3.63
N ASN A 429 -16.53 29.31 -3.73
CA ASN A 429 -15.87 28.86 -4.96
C ASN A 429 -16.28 27.43 -5.32
N GLU A 430 -17.48 27.29 -5.91
CA GLU A 430 -17.84 26.12 -6.74
C GLU A 430 -16.97 25.98 -8.02
N ASP A 431 -15.79 26.62 -8.07
CA ASP A 431 -14.75 26.40 -9.08
C ASP A 431 -14.21 24.96 -8.90
N ALA A 432 -14.79 24.01 -9.64
CA ALA A 432 -14.38 22.62 -9.88
C ALA A 432 -13.35 22.01 -8.90
N ARG A 433 -13.85 21.24 -7.92
CA ARG A 433 -13.02 20.41 -7.03
C ARG A 433 -11.97 19.64 -7.84
N LEU A 434 -10.71 19.76 -7.41
CA LEU A 434 -9.58 19.06 -8.01
C LEU A 434 -9.24 17.82 -7.20
N TYR A 435 -8.93 16.74 -7.92
CA TYR A 435 -8.66 15.43 -7.33
C TYR A 435 -7.18 15.05 -7.42
N GLU A 436 -6.75 14.23 -6.46
CA GLU A 436 -5.44 13.58 -6.44
C GLU A 436 -5.66 12.08 -6.69
N ILE A 437 -5.23 11.58 -7.86
CA ILE A 437 -5.40 10.17 -8.23
C ILE A 437 -4.03 9.49 -8.26
N LEU A 438 -3.87 8.44 -7.47
CA LEU A 438 -2.72 7.54 -7.53
C LEU A 438 -3.00 6.43 -8.54
N LEU A 439 -2.05 6.17 -9.42
CA LEU A 439 -2.06 5.06 -10.37
C LEU A 439 -0.92 4.12 -10.02
N THR A 440 -1.24 2.84 -9.83
CA THR A 440 -0.26 1.77 -9.61
C THR A 440 -0.24 0.85 -10.83
N GLY A 441 0.93 0.70 -11.45
CA GLY A 441 1.16 -0.28 -12.50
C GLY A 441 1.66 -1.58 -11.90
N HIS A 442 1.26 -2.70 -12.48
CA HIS A 442 1.48 -4.04 -11.93
C HIS A 442 2.25 -4.96 -12.90
N GLU A 443 2.65 -6.13 -12.42
CA GLU A 443 3.41 -7.12 -13.18
C GLU A 443 2.56 -7.86 -14.22
N ASP A 444 1.29 -8.08 -13.90
CA ASP A 444 0.25 -8.67 -14.77
C ASP A 444 -0.19 -7.77 -15.95
N GLY A 445 0.36 -6.55 -16.06
CA GLY A 445 -0.02 -5.58 -17.07
C GLY A 445 -1.27 -4.76 -16.73
N SER A 446 -1.75 -4.80 -15.50
CA SER A 446 -2.84 -3.95 -15.01
C SER A 446 -2.35 -2.58 -14.49
N VAL A 447 -3.25 -1.60 -14.53
CA VAL A 447 -3.09 -0.28 -13.92
C VAL A 447 -4.32 0.03 -13.06
N LYS A 448 -4.13 0.14 -11.74
CA LYS A 448 -5.20 0.42 -10.79
C LYS A 448 -5.24 1.90 -10.43
N PHE A 449 -6.44 2.47 -10.43
CA PHE A 449 -6.73 3.88 -10.12
C PHE A 449 -7.25 4.00 -8.70
N TRP A 450 -6.67 4.93 -7.93
CA TRP A 450 -7.00 5.14 -6.53
C TRP A 450 -7.24 6.64 -6.28
N ASP A 451 -8.43 6.99 -5.77
CA ASP A 451 -8.67 8.33 -5.23
C ASP A 451 -7.92 8.43 -3.90
N CYS A 452 -6.96 9.35 -3.86
CA CYS A 452 -6.17 9.67 -2.68
C CYS A 452 -6.37 11.15 -2.30
N THR A 453 -7.52 11.73 -2.60
CA THR A 453 -7.84 13.11 -2.21
C THR A 453 -8.09 13.21 -0.70
N GLY A 454 -8.76 12.21 -0.13
CA GLY A 454 -9.11 12.14 1.29
C GLY A 454 -8.35 11.06 2.07
N VAL A 455 -8.83 10.79 3.29
CA VAL A 455 -8.27 9.79 4.22
C VAL A 455 -8.45 8.36 3.67
N VAL A 456 -9.60 8.10 3.07
CA VAL A 456 -9.91 6.82 2.46
C VAL A 456 -9.24 6.75 1.08
N LEU A 457 -8.41 5.72 0.88
CA LEU A 457 -7.87 5.40 -0.43
C LEU A 457 -8.90 4.55 -1.19
N LYS A 458 -9.74 5.21 -1.99
CA LYS A 458 -10.86 4.58 -2.68
C LYS A 458 -10.39 4.03 -4.04
N PRO A 459 -10.54 2.73 -4.34
CA PRO A 459 -10.32 2.21 -5.68
C PRO A 459 -11.38 2.77 -6.62
N LEU A 460 -10.94 3.16 -7.82
CA LEU A 460 -11.82 3.74 -8.83
C LEU A 460 -12.00 2.81 -10.01
N TYR A 461 -10.92 2.26 -10.57
CA TYR A 461 -10.97 1.49 -11.81
C TYR A 461 -9.71 0.62 -11.98
N ASN A 462 -9.84 -0.54 -12.63
CA ASN A 462 -8.73 -1.44 -12.96
C ASN A 462 -8.59 -1.60 -14.48
N PHE A 463 -7.63 -0.90 -15.08
CA PHE A 463 -7.32 -0.96 -16.51
C PHE A 463 -6.42 -2.14 -16.83
N LYS A 464 -6.81 -3.04 -17.74
CA LYS A 464 -6.03 -4.24 -18.10
C LYS A 464 -5.47 -4.14 -19.53
N THR A 465 -4.17 -4.38 -19.70
CA THR A 465 -3.53 -4.42 -21.03
C THR A 465 -3.33 -5.83 -21.59
N ALA A 466 -3.34 -6.86 -20.74
CA ALA A 466 -3.15 -8.25 -21.14
C ALA A 466 -4.13 -8.74 -22.24
N PRO A 467 -5.42 -8.36 -22.26
CA PRO A 467 -6.35 -8.78 -23.32
C PRO A 467 -5.94 -8.36 -24.74
N LEU A 468 -5.05 -7.38 -24.90
CA LEU A 468 -4.55 -6.92 -26.20
C LEU A 468 -3.57 -7.89 -26.86
N PHE A 469 -2.96 -8.77 -26.08
CA PHE A 469 -1.80 -9.57 -26.50
C PHE A 469 -2.13 -11.07 -26.48
N GLY A 470 -1.52 -11.85 -27.38
CA GLY A 470 -1.71 -13.30 -27.49
C GLY A 470 -1.80 -13.83 -28.93
N HIS A 471 -2.08 -15.13 -29.08
CA HIS A 471 -2.31 -15.79 -30.37
C HIS A 471 -3.80 -16.18 -30.51
N GLU A 472 -4.32 -16.20 -31.74
CA GLU A 472 -5.75 -16.38 -32.07
C GLU A 472 -6.34 -17.74 -31.65
N ASN A 473 -5.52 -18.73 -31.31
CA ASN A 473 -5.96 -20.10 -31.01
C ASN A 473 -5.95 -20.43 -29.52
N LEU A 474 -6.47 -19.55 -28.67
CA LEU A 474 -6.72 -19.85 -27.28
C LEU A 474 -8.16 -19.49 -26.92
N ASP A 475 -9.08 -20.37 -27.31
CA ASP A 475 -10.31 -20.64 -26.54
C ASP A 475 -9.99 -21.11 -25.10
N ASP A 476 -8.70 -21.31 -24.77
CA ASP A 476 -8.13 -21.66 -23.46
C ASP A 476 -7.49 -20.47 -22.72
N ILE A 477 -7.85 -19.22 -23.02
CA ILE A 477 -7.81 -18.22 -21.94
C ILE A 477 -9.07 -18.49 -21.15
N PRO A 478 -9.04 -19.15 -19.97
CA PRO A 478 -10.20 -19.09 -19.11
C PRO A 478 -10.46 -17.60 -18.97
N ALA A 479 -11.66 -17.14 -19.34
CA ALA A 479 -12.07 -15.81 -18.95
C ALA A 479 -11.70 -15.69 -17.47
N GLU A 480 -10.68 -14.90 -17.12
CA GLU A 480 -10.20 -14.73 -15.73
C GLU A 480 -11.24 -13.99 -14.87
N THR A 481 -12.50 -14.07 -15.29
CA THR A 481 -13.71 -13.51 -14.71
C THR A 481 -14.82 -14.53 -14.63
N SER A 482 -14.64 -15.78 -15.05
CA SER A 482 -15.63 -16.81 -14.77
C SER A 482 -15.40 -17.33 -13.34
N ASP A 483 -16.01 -16.63 -12.38
CA ASP A 483 -16.38 -17.10 -11.03
C ASP A 483 -17.34 -18.30 -11.10
N THR A 484 -17.09 -19.23 -12.03
CA THR A 484 -17.90 -20.42 -12.24
C THR A 484 -17.62 -21.36 -11.11
N LEU A 485 -18.68 -21.62 -10.35
CA LEU A 485 -18.69 -22.67 -9.35
C LEU A 485 -18.33 -23.99 -10.02
N ASP A 486 -17.32 -24.67 -9.50
CA ASP A 486 -17.01 -26.04 -9.90
C ASP A 486 -18.20 -26.94 -9.51
N GLU A 487 -18.65 -27.78 -10.45
CA GLU A 487 -19.71 -28.76 -10.20
C GLU A 487 -19.22 -29.95 -9.34
N SER A 488 -17.92 -30.03 -9.04
CA SER A 488 -17.34 -31.02 -8.14
C SER A 488 -17.69 -30.76 -6.66
N GLU A 489 -17.49 -31.76 -5.79
CA GLU A 489 -17.56 -31.58 -4.33
C GLU A 489 -16.14 -31.72 -3.76
N PRO A 490 -15.59 -30.70 -3.05
CA PRO A 490 -16.20 -29.43 -2.69
C PRO A 490 -16.51 -28.50 -3.88
N PRO A 491 -17.61 -27.72 -3.84
CA PRO A 491 -18.00 -26.82 -4.94
C PRO A 491 -17.17 -25.54 -4.92
N PHE A 492 -15.96 -25.62 -5.47
CA PHE A 492 -14.98 -24.53 -5.42
C PHE A 492 -15.40 -23.34 -6.28
N ARG A 493 -15.18 -22.14 -5.75
CA ARG A 493 -15.22 -20.89 -6.51
C ARG A 493 -13.99 -20.08 -6.13
N LYS A 494 -13.12 -19.80 -7.11
CA LYS A 494 -11.98 -18.90 -6.91
C LYS A 494 -12.49 -17.56 -6.35
N SER A 495 -11.75 -17.00 -5.43
CA SER A 495 -12.22 -15.88 -4.62
C SER A 495 -11.04 -15.05 -4.14
N GLY A 496 -11.25 -13.74 -4.02
CA GLY A 496 -10.18 -12.78 -3.77
C GLY A 496 -9.64 -12.17 -5.07
N LEU A 497 -8.79 -11.16 -4.91
CA LEU A 497 -8.12 -10.44 -5.98
C LEU A 497 -6.60 -10.66 -5.96
N PHE A 498 -6.05 -11.16 -4.85
CA PHE A 498 -4.62 -11.36 -4.71
C PHE A 498 -4.15 -12.53 -5.59
N ASP A 499 -3.24 -12.25 -6.51
CA ASP A 499 -2.52 -13.23 -7.30
C ASP A 499 -1.01 -12.92 -7.25
N PRO A 500 -0.22 -13.75 -6.54
CA PRO A 500 1.22 -13.58 -6.48
C PRO A 500 1.92 -14.04 -7.77
N TYR A 501 1.20 -14.68 -8.69
CA TYR A 501 1.75 -15.22 -9.92
C TYR A 501 1.55 -14.24 -11.08
N SER A 502 2.53 -14.20 -11.98
CA SER A 502 2.44 -13.46 -13.23
C SER A 502 2.87 -14.39 -14.34
N ASP A 503 1.96 -14.69 -15.25
CA ASP A 503 2.21 -15.66 -16.33
C ASP A 503 3.21 -15.15 -17.37
N ASP A 504 3.22 -13.83 -17.65
CA ASP A 504 4.16 -13.23 -18.60
C ASP A 504 4.77 -11.90 -18.09
N PRO A 505 6.04 -11.87 -17.65
CA PRO A 505 6.68 -10.66 -17.12
C PRO A 505 6.89 -9.57 -18.19
N ARG A 506 6.63 -9.85 -19.47
CA ARG A 506 6.64 -8.85 -20.54
C ARG A 506 5.47 -7.87 -20.44
N LEU A 507 4.36 -8.29 -19.84
CA LEU A 507 3.17 -7.47 -19.62
C LEU A 507 3.42 -6.36 -18.60
N ALA A 508 4.36 -6.57 -17.68
CA ALA A 508 4.64 -5.69 -16.56
C ALA A 508 4.74 -4.22 -16.98
N VAL A 509 3.93 -3.38 -16.33
CA VAL A 509 3.89 -1.93 -16.54
C VAL A 509 5.19 -1.31 -16.00
N LYS A 510 5.72 -0.27 -16.68
CA LYS A 510 6.96 0.40 -16.25
C LYS A 510 6.80 1.90 -16.09
N LYS A 511 5.94 2.51 -16.91
CA LYS A 511 5.66 3.94 -16.90
C LYS A 511 4.20 4.18 -17.24
N ILE A 512 3.61 5.19 -16.59
CA ILE A 512 2.23 5.62 -16.80
C ILE A 512 2.26 7.14 -16.99
N ALA A 513 1.40 7.66 -17.85
CA ALA A 513 1.10 9.08 -17.94
C ALA A 513 -0.40 9.27 -18.15
N LEU A 514 -1.04 10.08 -17.30
CA LEU A 514 -2.46 10.42 -17.38
C LEU A 514 -2.59 11.94 -17.55
N CYS A 515 -3.37 12.40 -18.52
CA CYS A 515 -3.71 13.81 -18.63
C CYS A 515 -4.87 14.16 -17.68
N PRO A 516 -4.65 14.99 -16.64
CA PRO A 516 -5.67 15.30 -15.63
C PRO A 516 -6.88 16.10 -16.18
N LYS A 517 -6.75 16.67 -17.38
CA LYS A 517 -7.77 17.52 -18.03
C LYS A 517 -8.56 16.81 -19.12
N THR A 518 -7.92 15.91 -19.87
CA THR A 518 -8.57 15.25 -21.02
C THR A 518 -8.87 13.77 -20.78
N GLY A 519 -8.30 13.15 -19.73
CA GLY A 519 -8.46 11.71 -19.50
C GLY A 519 -7.58 10.82 -20.37
N ARG A 520 -6.71 11.37 -21.24
CA ARG A 520 -5.82 10.56 -22.09
C ARG A 520 -4.84 9.76 -21.23
N LEU A 521 -4.81 8.44 -21.39
CA LEU A 521 -3.97 7.50 -20.63
C LEU A 521 -2.93 6.84 -21.56
N ILE A 522 -1.66 6.86 -21.13
CA ILE A 522 -0.56 6.16 -21.79
C ILE A 522 0.07 5.17 -20.80
N VAL A 523 0.23 3.93 -21.23
CA VAL A 523 0.86 2.86 -20.43
C VAL A 523 2.04 2.27 -21.20
N GLY A 524 3.25 2.36 -20.65
CA GLY A 524 4.47 1.80 -21.23
C GLY A 524 4.96 0.58 -20.45
N GLY A 525 5.23 -0.52 -21.16
CA GLY A 525 5.55 -1.82 -20.57
C GLY A 525 7.01 -2.26 -20.68
N THR A 526 7.25 -3.53 -20.35
CA THR A 526 8.59 -4.13 -20.25
C THR A 526 9.16 -4.56 -21.61
N ALA A 527 8.32 -4.97 -22.55
CA ALA A 527 8.72 -5.42 -23.88
C ALA A 527 8.62 -4.30 -24.95
N GLY A 528 8.76 -3.03 -24.53
CA GLY A 528 8.77 -1.89 -25.45
C GLY A 528 7.41 -1.47 -26.00
N GLN A 529 6.32 -2.08 -25.53
CA GLN A 529 4.96 -1.72 -25.89
C GLN A 529 4.49 -0.46 -25.16
N ILE A 530 3.81 0.43 -25.89
CA ILE A 530 3.16 1.64 -25.38
C ILE A 530 1.69 1.59 -25.80
N VAL A 531 0.78 1.46 -24.84
CA VAL A 531 -0.68 1.41 -25.03
C VAL A 531 -1.26 2.81 -24.85
N ILE A 532 -2.16 3.21 -25.75
CA ILE A 532 -2.82 4.52 -25.77
C ILE A 532 -4.32 4.31 -25.58
N ALA A 533 -4.86 4.89 -24.52
CA ALA A 533 -6.28 4.82 -24.18
C ALA A 533 -6.87 6.20 -23.85
N ASN A 534 -8.19 6.28 -23.84
CA ASN A 534 -8.93 7.46 -23.40
C ASN A 534 -10.17 7.08 -22.61
N PHE A 535 -10.54 7.93 -21.65
CA PHE A 535 -11.85 7.87 -21.01
C PHE A 535 -12.80 8.77 -21.81
N ASP A 536 -13.68 8.17 -22.61
CA ASP A 536 -14.72 8.89 -23.35
C ASP A 536 -16.05 8.14 -23.26
N ASN A 537 -17.11 8.90 -22.99
CA ASN A 537 -18.48 8.39 -22.83
C ASN A 537 -19.29 8.47 -24.15
N GLY A 538 -18.62 8.78 -25.27
CA GLY A 538 -19.28 8.93 -26.57
C GLY A 538 -19.47 7.59 -27.27
N GLU A 539 -20.39 7.54 -28.24
CA GLU A 539 -20.43 6.45 -29.23
C GLU A 539 -19.04 6.34 -29.87
N SER A 540 -18.29 5.32 -29.47
CA SER A 540 -16.99 5.00 -30.05
C SER A 540 -17.16 4.93 -31.55
N ASP A 541 -16.34 5.67 -32.30
CA ASP A 541 -16.41 5.78 -33.76
C ASP A 541 -15.87 4.50 -34.41
N GLY A 542 -16.37 3.32 -33.99
CA GLY A 542 -16.17 1.97 -34.53
C GLY A 542 -14.77 1.63 -35.03
N ALA A 543 -13.71 2.22 -34.46
CA ALA A 543 -12.40 2.18 -35.06
C ALA A 543 -11.60 1.00 -34.51
N ALA A 544 -11.19 0.11 -35.41
CA ALA A 544 -10.28 -0.99 -35.12
C ALA A 544 -9.02 -0.51 -34.37
N LEU A 545 -8.47 -1.38 -33.52
CA LEU A 545 -7.25 -1.11 -32.77
C LEU A 545 -6.11 -0.82 -33.74
N LYS A 546 -5.42 0.31 -33.58
CA LYS A 546 -4.29 0.66 -34.43
C LYS A 546 -2.99 0.12 -33.84
N ALA A 547 -2.13 -0.44 -34.68
CA ALA A 547 -0.79 -0.88 -34.28
C ALA A 547 0.30 -0.22 -35.15
N SER A 548 1.35 0.28 -34.52
CA SER A 548 2.50 0.89 -35.20
C SER A 548 3.79 0.46 -34.54
N SER A 549 4.91 0.46 -35.29
CA SER A 549 6.22 0.14 -34.75
C SER A 549 7.27 1.18 -35.10
N MET A 550 8.24 1.37 -34.22
CA MET A 550 9.33 2.33 -34.39
C MET A 550 10.67 1.70 -34.00
N ASN A 551 11.61 1.61 -34.95
CA ASN A 551 12.92 1.00 -34.75
C ASN A 551 14.03 2.02 -34.45
N LEU A 552 14.51 2.01 -33.21
CA LEU A 552 15.56 2.88 -32.68
C LEU A 552 16.96 2.58 -33.19
N VAL A 553 17.20 1.38 -33.74
CA VAL A 553 18.53 0.90 -34.17
C VAL A 553 18.54 0.56 -35.66
N SER A 554 17.57 1.08 -36.42
CA SER A 554 17.48 0.88 -37.86
C SER A 554 18.70 1.38 -38.63
N ASP A 555 19.43 2.35 -38.07
CA ASP A 555 20.68 2.92 -38.57
C ASP A 555 21.95 2.20 -38.08
N ARG A 556 21.80 1.07 -37.36
CA ARG A 556 22.91 0.30 -36.75
C ARG A 556 23.04 -1.09 -37.38
N ASP A 557 23.82 -1.17 -38.45
CA ASP A 557 24.16 -2.45 -39.07
C ASP A 557 24.83 -3.40 -38.07
N GLY A 558 24.33 -4.63 -37.98
CA GLY A 558 24.88 -5.67 -37.09
C GLY A 558 24.41 -5.62 -35.63
N PHE A 559 23.46 -4.75 -35.28
CA PHE A 559 22.83 -4.78 -33.96
C PHE A 559 22.04 -6.09 -33.77
N VAL A 560 22.26 -6.78 -32.65
CA VAL A 560 21.54 -8.02 -32.30
C VAL A 560 20.84 -7.87 -30.95
N TRP A 561 19.52 -8.00 -30.95
CA TRP A 561 18.72 -8.06 -29.73
C TRP A 561 18.84 -9.44 -29.05
N LYS A 562 19.00 -9.45 -27.73
CA LYS A 562 19.19 -10.66 -26.91
C LYS A 562 18.25 -10.75 -25.70
N GLY A 563 17.30 -9.83 -25.58
CA GLY A 563 16.31 -9.84 -24.49
C GLY A 563 15.03 -10.59 -24.89
N HIS A 564 13.97 -10.40 -24.10
CA HIS A 564 12.65 -10.94 -24.41
C HIS A 564 12.13 -10.41 -25.75
N ASP A 565 11.38 -11.25 -26.46
CA ASP A 565 10.71 -10.83 -27.69
C ASP A 565 9.54 -9.87 -27.41
N GLN A 566 9.11 -9.14 -28.43
CA GLN A 566 7.94 -8.24 -28.33
C GLN A 566 6.66 -9.01 -27.98
N LEU A 567 5.67 -8.31 -27.43
CA LEU A 567 4.32 -8.85 -27.31
C LEU A 567 3.59 -8.73 -28.64
N THR A 568 2.93 -9.81 -29.06
CA THR A 568 2.15 -9.83 -30.29
C THR A 568 0.74 -9.34 -29.99
N VAL A 569 0.32 -8.25 -30.65
CA VAL A 569 -1.07 -7.79 -30.61
C VAL A 569 -1.95 -8.81 -31.32
N ARG A 570 -3.09 -9.15 -30.73
CA ARG A 570 -3.99 -10.15 -31.32
C ARG A 570 -4.51 -9.66 -32.69
N PRO A 571 -4.37 -10.45 -33.78
CA PRO A 571 -4.69 -9.96 -35.12
C PRO A 571 -6.17 -9.66 -35.33
N ASN A 572 -7.08 -10.40 -34.68
CA ASN A 572 -8.52 -10.13 -34.69
C ASN A 572 -8.91 -8.73 -34.17
N LEU A 573 -8.06 -8.08 -33.37
CA LEU A 573 -8.30 -6.71 -32.89
C LEU A 573 -7.90 -5.64 -33.92
N LEU A 574 -7.10 -6.02 -34.91
CA LEU A 574 -6.55 -5.13 -35.95
C LEU A 574 -7.41 -5.13 -37.23
N GLU A 575 -8.42 -6.01 -37.31
CA GLU A 575 -9.31 -6.10 -38.47
C GLU A 575 -10.22 -4.87 -38.56
N PRO A 576 -10.51 -4.33 -39.76
CA PRO A 576 -11.27 -3.08 -39.91
C PRO A 576 -12.68 -3.09 -39.30
N ASP A 577 -13.26 -4.27 -39.16
CA ASP A 577 -14.57 -4.58 -38.59
C ASP A 577 -14.49 -5.13 -37.15
N ALA A 578 -13.31 -5.09 -36.53
CA ALA A 578 -13.14 -5.47 -35.14
C ALA A 578 -13.93 -4.53 -34.22
N GLU A 579 -14.59 -5.11 -33.22
CA GLU A 579 -15.24 -4.34 -32.17
C GLU A 579 -14.21 -3.49 -31.41
N PRO A 580 -14.55 -2.25 -31.01
CA PRO A 580 -13.68 -1.42 -30.21
C PRO A 580 -13.18 -2.15 -28.96
N VAL A 581 -11.89 -2.06 -28.70
CA VAL A 581 -11.28 -2.73 -27.56
C VAL A 581 -11.32 -1.80 -26.35
N GLY A 582 -11.99 -2.24 -25.31
CA GLY A 582 -12.21 -1.43 -24.12
C GLY A 582 -13.23 -2.07 -23.20
N ASP A 583 -13.15 -1.71 -21.93
CA ASP A 583 -14.15 -2.05 -20.92
C ASP A 583 -14.73 -0.74 -20.40
N ALA A 584 -16.06 -0.69 -20.23
CA ALA A 584 -16.72 0.27 -19.37
C ALA A 584 -16.35 1.76 -19.61
N GLY A 585 -16.66 2.33 -20.78
CA GLY A 585 -16.38 3.75 -21.07
C GLY A 585 -14.89 4.12 -21.25
N VAL A 586 -14.01 3.12 -21.39
CA VAL A 586 -12.59 3.30 -21.72
C VAL A 586 -12.29 2.73 -23.10
N GLU A 587 -11.78 3.56 -24.00
CA GLU A 587 -11.41 3.14 -25.36
C GLU A 587 -9.90 2.99 -25.49
N ILE A 588 -9.44 1.81 -25.92
CA ILE A 588 -8.04 1.56 -26.26
C ILE A 588 -7.84 1.83 -27.76
N THR A 589 -7.32 3.00 -28.06
CA THR A 589 -7.17 3.50 -29.44
C THR A 589 -6.00 2.88 -30.23
N GLY A 590 -4.97 2.35 -29.55
CA GLY A 590 -3.87 1.68 -30.24
C GLY A 590 -2.63 1.35 -29.42
N VAL A 591 -1.72 0.61 -30.05
CA VAL A 591 -0.45 0.13 -29.50
C VAL A 591 0.73 0.58 -30.37
N LEU A 592 1.71 1.23 -29.75
CA LEU A 592 3.01 1.54 -30.34
C LEU A 592 4.07 0.56 -29.82
N GLN A 593 4.68 -0.21 -30.71
CA GLN A 593 5.78 -1.11 -30.38
C GLN A 593 7.14 -0.46 -30.68
N VAL A 594 7.95 -0.24 -29.64
CA VAL A 594 9.32 0.25 -29.80
C VAL A 594 10.28 -0.93 -30.01
N LEU A 595 11.16 -0.81 -31.00
CA LEU A 595 12.16 -1.82 -31.36
C LEU A 595 13.58 -1.27 -31.13
N PRO A 596 14.51 -2.04 -30.54
CA PRO A 596 14.32 -3.36 -29.94
C PRO A 596 13.31 -3.34 -28.77
N PRO A 597 12.62 -4.45 -28.45
CA PRO A 597 11.55 -4.53 -27.44
C PRO A 597 12.11 -4.47 -26.00
N ALA A 598 12.81 -3.39 -25.71
CA ALA A 598 13.39 -3.10 -24.41
C ALA A 598 12.42 -2.28 -23.55
N SER A 599 12.54 -2.45 -22.23
CA SER A 599 11.72 -1.76 -21.25
C SER A 599 11.66 -0.25 -21.49
N ILE A 600 10.44 0.30 -21.41
CA ILE A 600 10.21 1.74 -21.41
C ILE A 600 10.76 2.32 -20.10
N THR A 601 11.73 3.23 -20.19
CA THR A 601 12.44 3.82 -19.04
C THR A 601 11.86 5.15 -18.60
N CYS A 602 11.21 5.88 -19.51
CA CYS A 602 10.51 7.13 -19.24
C CYS A 602 9.45 7.39 -20.32
N LEU A 603 8.41 8.15 -19.96
CA LEU A 603 7.34 8.61 -20.84
C LEU A 603 7.13 10.10 -20.63
N ALA A 604 6.70 10.79 -21.69
CA ALA A 604 6.14 12.14 -21.61
C ALA A 604 4.89 12.22 -22.51
N LEU A 605 3.84 12.84 -22.00
CA LEU A 605 2.56 13.03 -22.68
C LEU A 605 2.28 14.53 -22.79
N GLU A 606 1.91 15.00 -23.98
CA GLU A 606 1.28 16.30 -24.17
C GLU A 606 -0.01 16.10 -24.97
N ALA A 607 -1.10 15.97 -24.21
CA ALA A 607 -2.41 15.61 -24.75
C ALA A 607 -2.92 16.62 -25.79
N ASN A 608 -2.69 17.92 -25.56
CA ASN A 608 -3.17 18.97 -26.44
C ASN A 608 -2.48 18.96 -27.81
N TRP A 609 -1.24 18.46 -27.89
CA TRP A 609 -0.50 18.37 -29.15
C TRP A 609 -0.74 17.04 -29.85
N GLY A 610 -1.39 16.07 -29.20
CA GLY A 610 -1.53 14.72 -29.73
C GLY A 610 -0.24 13.91 -29.66
N LEU A 611 0.71 14.26 -28.78
CA LEU A 611 2.06 13.71 -28.81
C LEU A 611 2.41 12.90 -27.57
N VAL A 612 3.04 11.75 -27.80
CA VAL A 612 3.66 10.92 -26.77
C VAL A 612 5.12 10.67 -27.13
N ALA A 613 6.00 10.77 -26.14
CA ALA A 613 7.41 10.40 -26.28
C ALA A 613 7.76 9.27 -25.32
N GLY A 614 8.52 8.28 -25.80
CA GLY A 614 8.97 7.14 -25.02
C GLY A 614 10.48 6.97 -25.10
N GLY A 615 11.11 6.66 -23.96
CA GLY A 615 12.54 6.39 -23.87
C GLY A 615 12.82 4.93 -23.53
N THR A 616 13.92 4.40 -24.04
CA THR A 616 14.46 3.07 -23.68
C THR A 616 15.95 3.19 -23.31
N ALA A 617 16.59 2.06 -23.05
CA ALA A 617 18.05 1.98 -22.92
C ALA A 617 18.79 2.39 -24.22
N HIS A 618 18.14 2.33 -25.38
CA HIS A 618 18.77 2.50 -26.70
C HIS A 618 18.53 3.86 -27.34
N GLY A 619 17.49 4.59 -26.92
CA GLY A 619 17.08 5.81 -27.60
C GLY A 619 15.73 6.34 -27.13
N LEU A 620 15.19 7.28 -27.91
CA LEU A 620 13.85 7.82 -27.72
C LEU A 620 13.03 7.80 -29.02
N VAL A 621 11.72 7.70 -28.86
CA VAL A 621 10.71 7.84 -29.91
C VAL A 621 9.78 9.02 -29.60
N LEU A 622 9.27 9.65 -30.65
CA LEU A 622 8.21 10.64 -30.63
C LEU A 622 7.13 10.19 -31.61
N PHE A 623 5.90 10.11 -31.12
CA PHE A 623 4.76 9.56 -31.84
C PHE A 623 3.55 10.50 -31.73
N ASP A 624 2.84 10.65 -32.84
CA ASP A 624 1.58 11.39 -32.91
C ASP A 624 0.44 10.37 -32.80
N PHE A 625 -0.23 10.35 -31.65
CA PHE A 625 -1.31 9.41 -31.39
C PHE A 625 -2.66 9.87 -31.95
N ASN A 626 -2.80 11.13 -32.36
CA ASN A 626 -4.02 11.60 -33.02
C ASN A 626 -4.07 11.13 -34.47
N THR A 627 -2.95 11.23 -35.19
CA THR A 627 -2.84 10.71 -36.56
C THR A 627 -2.34 9.27 -36.62
N PHE A 628 -1.90 8.74 -35.48
CA PHE A 628 -1.31 7.40 -35.32
C PHE A 628 -0.10 7.17 -36.23
N LEU A 629 0.79 8.18 -36.31
CA LEU A 629 1.97 8.16 -37.18
C LEU A 629 3.27 8.41 -36.40
N PRO A 630 4.36 7.71 -36.75
CA PRO A 630 5.70 8.04 -36.26
C PRO A 630 6.12 9.46 -36.65
N VAL A 631 6.61 10.24 -35.68
CA VAL A 631 7.12 11.60 -35.91
C VAL A 631 8.63 11.58 -36.08
N PHE A 632 9.33 11.04 -35.09
CA PHE A 632 10.79 11.05 -35.04
C PHE A 632 11.31 9.99 -34.06
N HIS A 633 12.51 9.46 -34.30
CA HIS A 633 13.23 8.62 -33.34
C HIS A 633 14.71 9.00 -33.31
N ARG A 634 15.39 8.75 -32.18
CA ARG A 634 16.83 8.97 -32.03
C ARG A 634 17.49 7.83 -31.28
N CYS A 635 18.45 7.18 -31.92
CA CYS A 635 19.40 6.29 -31.28
C CYS A 635 20.36 7.09 -30.38
N THR A 636 20.54 6.67 -29.13
CA THR A 636 21.50 7.26 -28.18
C THR A 636 22.64 6.30 -27.83
N LEU A 637 22.68 5.11 -28.45
CA LEU A 637 23.78 4.17 -28.31
C LEU A 637 25.09 4.75 -28.88
N ASN A 638 26.20 4.34 -28.26
CA ASN A 638 27.50 4.53 -28.87
C ASN A 638 27.54 3.72 -30.18
N PRO A 639 28.03 4.28 -31.30
CA PRO A 639 28.20 3.53 -32.54
C PRO A 639 28.97 2.20 -32.41
N ASN A 640 29.83 2.07 -31.39
CA ASN A 640 30.60 0.85 -31.14
C ASN A 640 29.83 -0.22 -30.33
N ASP A 641 28.67 0.10 -29.77
CA ASP A 641 27.87 -0.81 -28.94
C ASP A 641 26.91 -1.65 -29.79
N LEU A 642 27.46 -2.67 -30.46
CA LEU A 642 26.73 -3.53 -31.40
C LEU A 642 25.81 -4.58 -30.75
N THR A 643 25.84 -4.74 -29.42
CA THR A 643 25.05 -5.77 -28.72
C THR A 643 23.98 -5.23 -27.77
N GLY A 644 23.80 -3.90 -27.75
CA GLY A 644 22.81 -3.23 -26.91
C GLY A 644 23.03 -3.43 -25.40
N ALA A 645 22.47 -2.54 -24.60
CA ALA A 645 22.44 -2.64 -23.15
C ALA A 645 21.42 -3.70 -22.65
N GLY A 646 20.88 -4.53 -23.54
CA GLY A 646 19.79 -5.47 -23.28
C GLY A 646 20.20 -6.81 -22.66
N GLU A 647 21.49 -7.04 -22.39
CA GLU A 647 21.92 -8.23 -21.67
C GLU A 647 21.39 -8.16 -20.23
N GLN A 648 20.42 -9.02 -19.88
CA GLN A 648 20.26 -9.43 -18.48
C GLN A 648 21.58 -10.11 -18.10
N LEU A 649 22.48 -9.37 -17.46
CA LEU A 649 23.83 -9.79 -17.11
C LEU A 649 23.87 -11.25 -16.66
N SER A 650 24.44 -12.11 -17.51
CA SER A 650 24.92 -13.44 -17.11
C SER A 650 25.93 -13.24 -15.98
N ARG A 651 25.51 -13.55 -14.75
CA ARG A 651 26.17 -13.21 -13.46
C ARG A 651 27.62 -13.69 -13.28
N ARG A 652 28.23 -14.43 -14.21
CA ARG A 652 29.48 -15.18 -13.92
C ARG A 652 30.80 -14.53 -14.31
N LYS A 653 30.86 -13.40 -15.05
CA LYS A 653 32.16 -12.89 -15.56
C LYS A 653 32.68 -11.57 -14.98
N SER A 654 31.88 -10.79 -14.24
CA SER A 654 32.30 -9.45 -13.75
C SER A 654 33.03 -9.43 -12.39
N PHE A 655 32.76 -10.40 -11.51
CA PHE A 655 33.26 -10.38 -10.11
C PHE A 655 34.79 -10.51 -9.96
N LYS A 656 35.44 -11.31 -10.82
CA LYS A 656 36.90 -11.53 -10.75
C LYS A 656 37.73 -10.34 -11.24
N LYS A 657 37.15 -9.43 -12.03
CA LYS A 657 37.86 -8.29 -12.61
C LYS A 657 37.89 -7.09 -11.65
N SER A 658 36.74 -6.79 -11.02
CA SER A 658 36.58 -5.73 -10.00
C SER A 658 37.45 -5.93 -8.75
N LEU A 659 37.51 -7.17 -8.23
CA LEU A 659 38.37 -7.52 -7.08
C LEU A 659 39.87 -7.32 -7.37
N ARG A 660 40.31 -7.61 -8.59
CA ARG A 660 41.73 -7.48 -8.98
C ARG A 660 42.18 -6.02 -9.09
N GLU A 661 41.24 -5.10 -9.28
CA GLU A 661 41.50 -3.66 -9.41
C GLU A 661 41.52 -2.95 -8.05
N SER A 662 40.68 -3.38 -7.09
CA SER A 662 40.67 -2.82 -5.73
C SER A 662 41.97 -3.13 -4.96
N PHE A 663 42.53 -4.34 -5.11
CA PHE A 663 43.79 -4.71 -4.45
C PHE A 663 45.04 -4.01 -5.02
N ARG A 664 45.00 -3.53 -6.28
CA ARG A 664 46.10 -2.74 -6.85
C ARG A 664 46.11 -1.29 -6.35
N LYS A 665 44.95 -0.73 -5.99
CA LYS A 665 44.86 0.61 -5.38
C LYS A 665 45.30 0.64 -3.92
N LEU A 666 45.20 -0.48 -3.20
CA LEU A 666 45.62 -0.59 -1.79
C LEU A 666 47.14 -0.68 -1.55
N ARG A 667 47.98 -0.73 -2.60
CA ARG A 667 49.45 -0.85 -2.44
C ARG A 667 50.27 0.39 -2.84
N LYS A 668 49.65 1.52 -3.17
CA LYS A 668 50.39 2.74 -3.54
C LYS A 668 50.10 3.89 -2.57
N GLY A 669 50.92 4.00 -1.53
CA GLY A 669 50.86 5.15 -0.62
C GLY A 669 51.62 5.00 0.70
N ARG A 670 52.87 4.53 0.71
CA ARG A 670 53.74 4.68 1.89
C ARG A 670 55.16 5.01 1.46
N SER A 671 55.43 6.31 1.31
CA SER A 671 56.79 6.87 1.42
C SER A 671 56.71 8.38 1.61
N THR A 672 56.89 8.81 2.85
CA THR A 672 57.73 9.95 3.27
C THR A 672 57.71 10.00 4.80
N ARG A 673 58.90 10.05 5.39
CA ARG A 673 59.19 9.87 6.82
C ARG A 673 59.63 11.22 7.42
N ASN A 674 59.32 11.40 8.71
CA ASN A 674 59.92 12.32 9.72
C ASN A 674 59.40 13.77 9.83
N ASN A 675 58.65 14.06 10.91
CA ASN A 675 59.12 14.85 12.06
C ASN A 675 58.16 14.74 13.27
N PRO A 676 58.60 14.48 14.52
CA PRO A 676 57.73 14.42 15.69
C PRO A 676 57.90 15.66 16.57
N SER A 677 56.97 16.61 16.48
CA SER A 677 56.67 17.59 17.55
C SER A 677 55.60 18.56 17.06
N GLN A 678 54.33 18.27 17.34
CA GLN A 678 53.32 19.29 17.64
C GLN A 678 52.01 18.61 18.07
N VAL A 679 51.56 18.99 19.26
CA VAL A 679 50.27 18.65 19.86
C VAL A 679 49.17 19.37 19.04
N PRO A 680 48.14 18.70 18.50
CA PRO A 680 47.06 19.39 17.82
C PRO A 680 45.97 19.77 18.82
N THR A 681 45.84 21.08 19.04
CA THR A 681 44.64 21.74 19.55
C THR A 681 43.41 21.38 18.70
N THR A 682 42.31 21.08 19.39
CA THR A 682 40.96 20.87 18.86
C THR A 682 40.47 22.09 18.08
N LEU A 683 40.45 22.00 16.76
CA LEU A 683 39.78 22.94 15.87
C LEU A 683 38.73 22.18 15.05
N GLU A 684 37.52 22.74 15.02
CA GLU A 684 36.32 22.27 14.35
C GLU A 684 36.61 21.65 12.97
N ALA A 685 36.24 20.37 12.81
CA ALA A 685 36.27 19.69 11.52
C ALA A 685 35.21 20.30 10.59
N ARG A 686 35.63 21.14 9.65
CA ARG A 686 34.81 21.46 8.48
C ARG A 686 34.56 20.17 7.69
N PRO A 687 33.35 19.95 7.16
CA PRO A 687 33.09 18.81 6.27
C PRO A 687 34.07 18.84 5.11
N ILE A 688 34.78 17.72 4.88
CA ILE A 688 35.64 17.55 3.71
C ILE A 688 34.72 17.54 2.49
N GLU A 689 34.66 18.66 1.75
CA GLU A 689 33.93 18.77 0.47
C GLU A 689 34.54 17.73 -0.48
N ARG A 690 33.83 16.61 -0.71
CA ARG A 690 34.27 15.60 -1.69
C ARG A 690 34.16 16.23 -3.08
N GLN A 691 35.28 16.27 -3.80
CA GLN A 691 35.31 16.76 -5.17
C GLN A 691 34.45 15.84 -6.05
N VAL A 692 33.45 16.42 -6.72
CA VAL A 692 32.64 15.68 -7.72
C VAL A 692 33.51 15.50 -8.96
N GLU A 693 34.06 14.30 -9.13
CA GLU A 693 34.83 13.89 -10.30
C GLU A 693 33.91 13.44 -11.43
N ALA A 694 34.33 13.67 -12.68
CA ALA A 694 33.56 13.25 -13.85
C ALA A 694 33.62 11.72 -14.00
N ARG A 695 32.46 11.10 -14.29
CA ARG A 695 32.38 9.66 -14.59
C ARG A 695 33.09 9.32 -15.92
N SER A 696 33.58 8.09 -16.03
CA SER A 696 34.22 7.57 -17.25
C SER A 696 33.28 7.62 -18.46
N THR A 697 33.83 7.71 -19.66
CA THR A 697 33.08 7.70 -20.93
C THR A 697 32.55 6.32 -21.32
N ASP A 698 33.04 5.26 -20.68
CA ASP A 698 32.88 3.86 -21.10
C ASP A 698 31.83 3.12 -20.25
N ASP A 699 30.83 3.84 -19.76
CA ASP A 699 29.70 3.26 -19.03
C ASP A 699 28.69 2.70 -20.04
N GLY A 700 28.54 1.38 -20.07
CA GLY A 700 27.66 0.66 -21.01
C GLY A 700 26.17 1.02 -20.89
N MET A 701 25.78 1.80 -19.89
CA MET A 701 24.41 2.32 -19.70
C MET A 701 24.26 3.81 -20.02
N GLY A 702 25.30 4.46 -20.57
CA GLY A 702 25.32 5.89 -20.83
C GLY A 702 24.24 6.38 -21.80
N SER A 703 23.80 5.52 -22.72
CA SER A 703 22.78 5.78 -23.74
C SER A 703 21.36 5.88 -23.20
N MET A 704 21.08 5.25 -22.05
CA MET A 704 19.72 5.13 -21.53
C MET A 704 19.07 6.49 -21.32
N VAL A 705 17.89 6.68 -21.92
CA VAL A 705 17.08 7.88 -21.73
C VAL A 705 16.35 7.77 -20.40
N ARG A 706 16.49 8.79 -19.55
CA ARG A 706 15.98 8.78 -18.16
C ARG A 706 14.83 9.75 -17.94
N CYS A 707 14.79 10.82 -18.72
CA CYS A 707 13.84 11.90 -18.57
C CYS A 707 13.44 12.43 -19.95
N LEU A 708 12.14 12.62 -20.13
CA LEU A 708 11.52 13.28 -21.28
C LEU A 708 10.58 14.35 -20.72
N GLN A 709 10.56 15.53 -21.33
CA GLN A 709 9.70 16.64 -20.89
C GLN A 709 9.27 17.47 -22.10
N PHE A 710 7.96 17.63 -22.29
CA PHE A 710 7.43 18.63 -23.21
C PHE A 710 7.37 19.99 -22.53
N ALA A 711 7.57 21.06 -23.32
CA ALA A 711 7.39 22.42 -22.86
C ALA A 711 7.20 23.39 -24.03
N LYS A 712 6.39 24.42 -23.82
CA LYS A 712 6.31 25.59 -24.71
C LYS A 712 7.12 26.74 -24.12
N THR A 713 8.31 27.00 -24.66
CA THR A 713 9.27 27.91 -24.00
C THR A 713 10.15 28.69 -24.98
N PHE A 714 10.88 29.67 -24.45
CA PHE A 714 11.85 30.46 -25.20
C PHE A 714 13.14 29.67 -25.39
N ILE A 715 13.45 29.23 -26.61
CA ILE A 715 14.72 28.50 -26.89
C ILE A 715 15.51 29.07 -28.05
N THR A 716 14.80 29.54 -29.09
CA THR A 716 15.36 30.19 -30.28
C THR A 716 15.33 31.71 -30.16
N ASN A 717 14.24 32.27 -29.61
CA ASN A 717 13.99 33.70 -29.47
C ASN A 717 13.52 34.03 -28.04
N VAL A 718 13.80 35.24 -27.56
CA VAL A 718 13.31 35.80 -26.28
C VAL A 718 11.85 36.26 -26.35
N ASN A 719 11.32 36.53 -27.55
CA ASN A 719 9.99 37.11 -27.73
C ASN A 719 8.90 36.09 -28.09
N ILE A 720 9.29 34.91 -28.58
CA ILE A 720 8.37 33.89 -29.08
C ILE A 720 8.70 32.56 -28.40
N THR A 721 7.72 31.96 -27.75
CA THR A 721 7.81 30.59 -27.25
C THR A 721 7.61 29.60 -28.39
N SER A 722 8.35 28.50 -28.36
CA SER A 722 8.19 27.39 -29.30
C SER A 722 7.88 26.09 -28.55
N PRO A 723 7.05 25.19 -29.12
CA PRO A 723 6.90 23.83 -28.62
C PRO A 723 8.22 23.07 -28.69
N THR A 724 8.59 22.39 -27.62
CA THR A 724 9.86 21.68 -27.48
C THR A 724 9.69 20.35 -26.77
N LEU A 725 10.52 19.37 -27.15
CA LEU A 725 10.76 18.14 -26.40
C LEU A 725 12.18 18.16 -25.85
N TRP A 726 12.33 17.90 -24.56
CA TRP A 726 13.60 17.78 -23.87
C TRP A 726 13.83 16.32 -23.53
N SER A 727 15.04 15.81 -23.80
CA SER A 727 15.43 14.45 -23.42
C SER A 727 16.74 14.49 -22.66
N ALA A 728 16.90 13.63 -21.67
CA ALA A 728 18.20 13.45 -21.02
C ALA A 728 18.58 12.00 -20.76
N THR A 729 19.89 11.75 -20.79
CA THR A 729 20.49 10.42 -20.69
C THR A 729 21.23 10.20 -19.37
N ASN A 730 21.63 8.94 -19.14
CA ASN A 730 22.53 8.56 -18.05
C ASN A 730 23.92 9.23 -18.16
N SER A 731 24.40 9.55 -19.36
CA SER A 731 25.67 10.24 -19.58
C SER A 731 25.63 11.76 -19.37
N SER A 732 24.51 12.30 -18.86
CA SER A 732 24.22 13.74 -18.72
C SER A 732 24.16 14.55 -20.02
N THR A 733 23.83 13.91 -21.12
CA THR A 733 23.49 14.61 -22.35
C THR A 733 22.04 15.05 -22.27
N VAL A 734 21.77 16.34 -22.42
CA VAL A 734 20.43 16.91 -22.53
C VAL A 734 20.23 17.44 -23.95
N SER A 735 19.34 16.80 -24.71
CA SER A 735 19.01 17.22 -26.07
C SER A 735 17.67 17.97 -26.08
N VAL A 736 17.59 19.03 -26.88
CA VAL A 736 16.42 19.88 -27.00
C VAL A 736 15.96 19.85 -28.45
N PHE A 737 14.74 19.37 -28.67
CA PHE A 737 14.12 19.30 -29.98
C PHE A 737 13.07 20.39 -30.12
N LEU A 738 13.14 21.16 -31.20
CA LEU A 738 12.09 22.08 -31.61
C LEU A 738 11.01 21.28 -32.35
N LEU A 739 9.74 21.47 -31.97
CA LEU A 739 8.62 20.80 -32.63
C LEU A 739 7.89 21.78 -33.54
N HIS A 740 7.69 21.39 -34.79
CA HIS A 740 6.90 22.12 -35.75
C HIS A 740 5.50 21.51 -35.80
N LEU A 741 4.55 22.15 -35.14
CA LEU A 741 3.16 21.69 -35.10
C LEU A 741 2.37 22.24 -36.31
N PRO A 742 1.42 21.47 -36.87
CA PRO A 742 0.49 21.93 -37.91
C PRO A 742 -0.34 23.16 -37.45
N PRO A 743 -0.78 24.04 -38.37
CA PRO A 743 -1.57 25.24 -38.04
C PRO A 743 -2.86 24.98 -37.25
N ALA A 744 -3.54 23.86 -37.50
CA ALA A 744 -4.76 23.47 -36.77
C ALA A 744 -4.49 23.17 -35.28
N LEU A 745 -3.28 22.72 -34.93
CA LEU A 745 -2.84 22.48 -33.56
C LEU A 745 -2.26 23.75 -32.88
N THR A 746 -2.24 24.88 -33.59
CA THR A 746 -1.69 26.16 -33.12
C THR A 746 -2.72 27.29 -32.99
N ALA A 747 -4.02 27.00 -33.19
CA ALA A 747 -5.13 27.95 -33.24
C ALA A 747 -5.52 28.64 -31.90
N ALA A 748 -4.52 29.05 -31.11
CA ALA A 748 -4.66 29.94 -29.97
C ALA A 748 -3.88 31.26 -30.16
N THR A 749 -3.54 31.64 -31.39
CA THR A 749 -3.01 32.98 -31.72
C THR A 749 -4.01 33.75 -32.57
N ASN A 750 -4.76 34.65 -31.92
CA ASN A 750 -5.66 35.62 -32.54
C ASN A 750 -4.91 36.56 -33.50
N ILE A 751 -4.90 36.27 -34.81
CA ILE A 751 -4.70 37.29 -35.85
C ILE A 751 -5.62 36.93 -37.02
N PRO A 752 -6.70 37.71 -37.29
CA PRO A 752 -7.45 37.55 -38.52
C PRO A 752 -6.58 37.99 -39.72
N PRO A 753 -6.55 37.24 -40.84
CA PRO A 753 -5.77 37.64 -41.99
C PRO A 753 -6.38 38.91 -42.61
N VAL A 754 -5.57 39.96 -42.66
CA VAL A 754 -5.89 41.20 -43.38
C VAL A 754 -6.00 40.89 -44.88
N SER A 755 -7.08 41.38 -45.47
CA SER A 755 -7.51 41.27 -46.86
C SER A 755 -6.43 41.51 -47.92
N GLY A 756 -6.53 40.78 -49.05
CA GLY A 756 -6.10 41.29 -50.35
C GLY A 756 -5.62 40.24 -51.36
N ASN A 757 -6.53 39.76 -52.21
CA ASN A 757 -6.33 39.27 -53.59
C ASN A 757 -4.96 38.67 -53.97
N ALA A 758 -4.87 37.35 -53.98
CA ALA A 758 -4.01 36.62 -54.92
C ALA A 758 -4.67 35.30 -55.31
N ALA A 759 -4.72 35.05 -56.62
CA ALA A 759 -5.46 33.97 -57.26
C ALA A 759 -5.03 32.58 -56.78
N ALA A 760 -6.02 31.68 -56.71
CA ALA A 760 -5.87 30.27 -56.44
C ALA A 760 -4.91 29.59 -57.44
N THR A 761 -3.72 29.24 -56.99
CA THR A 761 -2.87 28.22 -57.63
C THR A 761 -3.04 26.90 -56.89
N THR A 762 -3.49 25.92 -57.64
CA THR A 762 -3.70 24.50 -57.35
C THR A 762 -2.41 23.77 -56.98
N ALA A 763 -1.80 24.11 -55.85
CA ALA A 763 -0.85 23.24 -55.15
C ALA A 763 -1.58 22.60 -53.98
N ALA A 764 -1.97 21.33 -54.16
CA ALA A 764 -2.59 20.50 -53.14
C ALA A 764 -1.78 20.54 -51.84
N THR A 765 -2.31 21.24 -50.83
CA THR A 765 -1.78 21.28 -49.47
C THR A 765 -1.95 19.90 -48.83
N GLN A 766 -0.92 19.06 -48.91
CA GLN A 766 -0.78 17.98 -47.94
C GLN A 766 -0.76 18.60 -46.53
N PRO A 767 -1.54 18.10 -45.56
CA PRO A 767 -1.49 18.59 -44.20
C PRO A 767 -0.05 18.44 -43.68
N ARG A 768 0.58 19.55 -43.32
CA ARG A 768 1.95 19.58 -42.82
C ARG A 768 2.01 18.73 -41.56
N ARG A 769 2.71 17.58 -41.60
CA ARG A 769 2.86 16.67 -40.45
C ARG A 769 3.69 17.31 -39.35
N VAL A 770 3.51 16.84 -38.11
CA VAL A 770 4.40 17.19 -37.00
C VAL A 770 5.82 16.77 -37.36
N SER A 771 6.81 17.63 -37.08
CA SER A 771 8.22 17.28 -37.22
C SER A 771 9.04 17.79 -36.04
N ALA A 772 10.14 17.08 -35.74
CA ALA A 772 11.06 17.43 -34.67
C ALA A 772 12.46 17.70 -35.25
N GLN A 773 13.12 18.76 -34.78
CA GLN A 773 14.49 19.09 -35.15
C GLN A 773 15.34 19.33 -33.90
N LEU A 774 16.52 18.71 -33.84
CA LEU A 774 17.50 18.99 -32.77
C LEU A 774 17.93 20.46 -32.84
N ALA A 775 17.63 21.22 -31.78
CA ALA A 775 17.97 22.63 -31.67
C ALA A 775 19.24 22.85 -30.84
N LYS A 776 19.34 22.18 -29.69
CA LYS A 776 20.48 22.33 -28.77
C LYS A 776 20.84 21.00 -28.11
N GLU A 777 22.09 20.87 -27.73
CA GLU A 777 22.60 19.74 -26.95
C GLU A 777 23.50 20.28 -25.84
N ILE A 778 23.22 19.86 -24.61
CA ILE A 778 23.89 20.33 -23.39
C ILE A 778 24.53 19.12 -22.71
N GLN A 779 25.86 19.12 -22.60
CA GLN A 779 26.59 18.11 -21.85
C GLN A 779 26.96 18.65 -20.47
N LEU A 780 26.48 18.02 -19.40
CA LEU A 780 26.94 18.38 -18.05
C LEU A 780 28.36 17.83 -17.80
N LYS A 781 29.23 18.67 -17.25
CA LYS A 781 30.65 18.34 -17.02
C LYS A 781 30.89 17.16 -16.09
N HIS A 782 30.01 16.94 -15.11
CA HIS A 782 30.16 15.90 -14.09
C HIS A 782 29.65 14.53 -14.53
N ARG A 783 28.93 14.43 -15.65
CA ARG A 783 28.50 13.16 -16.27
C ARG A 783 27.66 12.23 -15.36
N ALA A 784 26.97 12.78 -14.37
CA ALA A 784 25.99 12.02 -13.58
C ALA A 784 24.61 11.99 -14.24
N PRO A 785 23.88 10.86 -14.21
CA PRO A 785 22.56 10.74 -14.81
C PRO A 785 21.62 11.87 -14.46
N VAL A 786 20.91 12.37 -15.48
CA VAL A 786 19.87 13.38 -15.30
C VAL A 786 18.60 12.67 -14.86
N VAL A 787 18.08 13.10 -13.71
CA VAL A 787 16.91 12.52 -13.05
C VAL A 787 15.65 13.31 -13.40
N GLY A 788 15.78 14.61 -13.63
CA GLY A 788 14.64 15.46 -13.99
C GLY A 788 15.05 16.75 -14.71
N ILE A 789 14.14 17.20 -15.56
CA ILE A 789 14.18 18.49 -16.25
C ILE A 789 12.88 19.20 -15.92
N ALA A 790 12.97 20.48 -15.55
CA ALA A 790 11.78 21.30 -15.36
C ALA A 790 12.03 22.70 -15.93
N ILE A 791 10.97 23.29 -16.49
CA ILE A 791 11.01 24.65 -17.03
C ILE A 791 9.96 25.44 -16.29
N PHE A 792 10.35 26.59 -15.75
CA PHE A 792 9.49 27.41 -14.91
C PHE A 792 9.66 28.89 -15.25
N ASP A 793 8.64 29.69 -14.93
CA ASP A 793 8.61 31.12 -15.20
C ASP A 793 9.42 31.95 -14.19
N GLN A 794 9.31 33.27 -14.23
CA GLN A 794 10.00 34.14 -13.29
C GLN A 794 9.52 34.03 -11.84
N HIS A 795 8.29 33.55 -11.61
CA HIS A 795 7.66 33.39 -10.30
C HIS A 795 7.84 31.98 -9.73
N GLY A 796 8.50 31.07 -10.45
CA GLY A 796 8.75 29.71 -9.99
C GLY A 796 7.68 28.69 -10.40
N TYR A 797 6.67 29.09 -11.17
CA TYR A 797 5.63 28.17 -11.64
C TYR A 797 6.12 27.33 -12.82
N PRO A 798 5.99 26.00 -12.77
CA PRO A 798 6.28 25.13 -13.91
C PRO A 798 5.41 25.47 -15.12
N VAL A 799 6.02 25.53 -16.29
CA VAL A 799 5.36 25.94 -17.54
C VAL A 799 4.37 24.90 -18.05
N ASP A 800 4.60 23.63 -17.73
CA ASP A 800 3.74 22.48 -18.04
C ASP A 800 2.48 22.41 -17.17
N GLN A 801 2.46 23.07 -16.01
CA GLN A 801 1.31 23.11 -15.10
C GLN A 801 0.32 24.25 -15.40
N HIS A 802 0.67 25.20 -16.28
CA HIS A 802 -0.21 26.32 -16.62
C HIS A 802 -1.42 25.86 -17.45
N SER A 803 -2.62 26.07 -16.92
CA SER A 803 -3.88 25.62 -17.54
C SER A 803 -4.46 26.56 -18.58
N ASN A 804 -4.02 27.81 -18.67
CA ASN A 804 -4.50 28.76 -19.66
C ASN A 804 -3.39 29.71 -20.14
N SER A 805 -3.49 30.06 -21.41
CA SER A 805 -2.50 30.71 -22.28
C SER A 805 -2.16 32.18 -21.96
N SER A 806 -2.42 32.70 -20.74
CA SER A 806 -2.37 34.15 -20.47
C SER A 806 -1.20 34.67 -19.62
N ALA A 807 -0.27 33.84 -19.15
CA ALA A 807 0.88 34.32 -18.37
C ALA A 807 2.24 33.81 -18.88
N VAL A 808 2.53 34.02 -20.17
CA VAL A 808 3.89 33.85 -20.69
C VAL A 808 4.73 35.05 -20.26
N SER A 809 5.15 35.08 -19.00
CA SER A 809 6.03 36.12 -18.48
C SER A 809 7.50 35.68 -18.62
N PRO A 810 8.26 36.21 -19.60
CA PRO A 810 9.70 36.02 -19.62
C PRO A 810 10.35 36.73 -18.42
N PRO A 811 11.51 36.27 -17.93
CA PRO A 811 12.30 35.17 -18.47
C PRO A 811 11.91 33.80 -17.89
N HIS A 812 11.78 32.80 -18.78
CA HIS A 812 11.73 31.40 -18.35
C HIS A 812 13.12 30.92 -17.88
N ARG A 813 13.11 29.87 -17.06
CA ARG A 813 14.31 29.24 -16.51
C ARG A 813 14.23 27.73 -16.68
N LEU A 814 15.39 27.11 -16.88
CA LEU A 814 15.56 25.67 -17.02
C LEU A 814 16.26 25.13 -15.78
N LEU A 815 15.62 24.19 -15.08
CA LEU A 815 16.23 23.36 -14.05
C LEU A 815 16.65 22.03 -14.66
N ILE A 816 17.91 21.66 -14.48
CA ILE A 816 18.43 20.31 -14.74
C ILE A 816 18.88 19.71 -13.41
N ALA A 817 18.21 18.65 -12.97
CA ALA A 817 18.59 17.88 -11.79
C ALA A 817 19.26 16.59 -12.23
N SER A 818 20.55 16.45 -11.93
CA SER A 818 21.23 15.16 -11.99
C SER A 818 21.21 14.48 -10.63
N GLU A 819 21.63 13.22 -10.58
CA GLU A 819 21.82 12.49 -9.31
C GLU A 819 22.74 13.22 -8.33
N GLU A 820 23.55 14.19 -8.76
CA GLU A 820 24.60 14.79 -7.93
C GLU A 820 24.43 16.29 -7.72
N GLN A 821 23.82 16.99 -8.69
CA GLN A 821 23.73 18.44 -8.66
C GLN A 821 22.46 18.94 -9.36
N PHE A 822 21.96 20.07 -8.88
CA PHE A 822 20.96 20.90 -9.53
C PHE A 822 21.65 22.05 -10.26
N LYS A 823 21.20 22.38 -11.46
CA LYS A 823 21.66 23.55 -12.21
C LYS A 823 20.46 24.29 -12.81
N VAL A 824 20.40 25.59 -12.56
CA VAL A 824 19.39 26.48 -13.14
C VAL A 824 20.04 27.33 -14.22
N PHE A 825 19.41 27.43 -15.38
CA PHE A 825 19.85 28.23 -16.53
C PHE A 825 18.77 29.23 -16.93
N SER A 826 19.18 30.39 -17.45
CA SER A 826 18.25 31.33 -18.09
C SER A 826 17.89 30.84 -19.49
N LEU A 827 16.64 31.03 -19.90
CA LEU A 827 16.21 30.79 -21.27
C LEU A 827 16.00 32.12 -22.00
N PRO A 828 16.32 32.21 -23.31
CA PRO A 828 16.85 31.16 -24.19
C PRO A 828 18.39 30.99 -24.16
N GLN A 829 19.15 31.88 -23.52
CA GLN A 829 20.62 31.92 -23.64
C GLN A 829 21.36 30.75 -22.98
N LEU A 830 20.66 29.95 -22.16
CA LEU A 830 21.25 28.87 -21.35
C LEU A 830 22.40 29.35 -20.46
N LYS A 831 22.31 30.58 -19.93
CA LYS A 831 23.31 31.11 -19.01
C LYS A 831 23.09 30.51 -17.62
N PRO A 832 24.10 29.89 -16.98
CA PRO A 832 23.96 29.37 -15.62
C PRO A 832 23.61 30.50 -14.64
N ILE A 833 22.58 30.28 -13.83
CA ILE A 833 22.12 31.19 -12.78
C ILE A 833 22.61 30.67 -11.43
N ASN A 834 22.10 29.51 -11.01
CA ASN A 834 22.39 28.90 -9.72
C ASN A 834 22.75 27.43 -9.90
N LYS A 835 23.46 26.89 -8.91
CA LYS A 835 23.75 25.46 -8.81
C LYS A 835 23.77 25.02 -7.37
N TYR A 836 23.30 23.81 -7.11
CA TYR A 836 23.40 23.16 -5.81
C TYR A 836 24.09 21.80 -5.98
N LYS A 837 25.26 21.62 -5.36
CA LYS A 837 26.04 20.38 -5.46
C LYS A 837 25.69 19.43 -4.31
N LEU A 838 24.55 18.76 -4.41
CA LEU A 838 24.03 17.90 -3.35
C LEU A 838 25.06 16.86 -2.87
N THR A 839 25.66 16.08 -3.77
CA THR A 839 26.61 15.03 -3.35
C THR A 839 27.88 15.58 -2.71
N ALA A 840 28.36 16.74 -3.18
CA ALA A 840 29.54 17.36 -2.60
C ALA A 840 29.28 17.88 -1.18
N ASN A 841 28.09 18.44 -0.96
CA ASN A 841 27.71 19.09 0.28
C ASN A 841 27.21 18.09 1.35
N GLU A 842 26.46 17.06 0.93
CA GLU A 842 25.70 16.19 1.83
C GLU A 842 25.98 14.70 1.62
N GLY A 843 26.75 14.31 0.59
CA GLY A 843 26.98 12.90 0.27
C GLY A 843 25.75 12.15 -0.27
N ALA A 844 24.61 12.83 -0.38
CA ALA A 844 23.37 12.30 -0.93
C ALA A 844 23.31 12.42 -2.46
N ARG A 845 22.42 11.64 -3.08
CA ARG A 845 22.12 11.64 -4.51
C ARG A 845 20.62 11.84 -4.74
N VAL A 846 20.27 12.62 -5.75
CA VAL A 846 18.87 12.90 -6.13
C VAL A 846 18.22 11.64 -6.71
N ARG A 847 17.00 11.33 -6.27
CA ARG A 847 16.18 10.22 -6.78
C ARG A 847 14.94 10.69 -7.53
N ARG A 848 14.30 11.75 -7.06
CA ARG A 848 13.10 12.33 -7.68
C ARG A 848 13.02 13.81 -7.34
N ILE A 849 12.48 14.60 -8.27
CA ILE A 849 12.18 16.01 -8.05
C ILE A 849 10.71 16.27 -8.36
N HIS A 850 10.12 17.27 -7.70
CA HIS A 850 8.75 17.72 -7.98
C HIS A 850 8.59 19.18 -7.59
N PHE A 851 7.68 19.91 -8.23
CA PHE A 851 7.33 21.27 -7.80
C PHE A 851 6.04 21.24 -6.99
N ALA A 852 6.02 21.96 -5.87
CA ALA A 852 4.85 22.07 -5.01
C ALA A 852 4.58 23.52 -4.61
N SER A 853 3.30 23.82 -4.47
CA SER A 853 2.79 25.09 -3.96
C SER A 853 2.52 24.96 -2.47
N PHE A 854 3.07 25.89 -1.69
CA PHE A 854 2.87 25.98 -0.25
C PHE A 854 2.13 27.26 0.08
N SER A 855 1.15 27.18 0.97
CA SER A 855 0.35 28.34 1.35
C SER A 855 0.22 28.48 2.86
N CYS A 856 0.09 29.72 3.32
CA CYS A 856 -0.21 30.08 4.71
C CYS A 856 -1.03 31.36 4.76
N ARG A 857 -1.82 31.55 5.84
CA ARG A 857 -2.56 32.80 6.06
C ARG A 857 -1.69 33.77 6.87
N LEU A 858 -1.45 34.96 6.34
CA LEU A 858 -0.65 35.99 6.99
C LEU A 858 -1.49 37.25 7.34
N PRO A 859 -1.29 37.87 8.51
CA PRO A 859 -1.80 39.20 8.80
C PRO A 859 -1.29 40.24 7.79
N ALA A 860 -2.17 41.15 7.36
CA ALA A 860 -1.87 42.17 6.35
C ALA A 860 -0.62 43.03 6.64
N ASP A 861 -0.33 43.31 7.91
CA ASP A 861 0.80 44.14 8.36
C ASP A 861 2.17 43.51 8.04
N LEU A 862 2.26 42.17 8.01
CA LEU A 862 3.51 41.45 7.71
C LEU A 862 3.80 41.37 6.20
N LEU A 863 2.79 41.57 5.34
CA LEU A 863 2.96 41.58 3.89
C LEU A 863 3.51 42.93 3.38
N THR A 864 3.29 44.02 4.11
CA THR A 864 3.69 45.38 3.71
C THR A 864 5.12 45.75 4.15
N GLN A 865 5.65 45.16 5.24
CA GLN A 865 6.98 45.47 5.77
C GLN A 865 8.16 44.80 5.04
N GLY A 866 7.93 44.12 3.91
CA GLY A 866 9.01 43.71 3.02
C GLY A 866 9.78 42.49 3.51
N VAL A 867 9.16 41.31 3.41
CA VAL A 867 9.87 40.02 3.35
C VAL A 867 10.70 39.98 2.05
N GLY A 868 11.86 40.63 2.06
CA GLY A 868 12.71 40.90 0.90
C GLY A 868 13.58 39.72 0.42
N GLY A 869 13.12 38.48 0.59
CA GLY A 869 13.98 37.29 0.45
C GLY A 869 13.60 36.24 -0.59
N SER A 870 12.35 36.19 -1.09
CA SER A 870 11.89 35.14 -2.01
C SER A 870 11.37 35.73 -3.33
N PRO A 871 11.84 35.25 -4.52
CA PRO A 871 11.40 35.79 -5.81
C PRO A 871 10.04 35.28 -6.30
N SER A 872 9.48 34.22 -5.69
CA SER A 872 8.23 33.58 -6.10
C SER A 872 6.99 34.22 -5.46
N LYS A 873 6.78 35.52 -5.67
CA LYS A 873 5.63 36.25 -5.10
C LYS A 873 4.42 36.17 -6.01
N SER A 874 3.30 35.67 -5.51
CA SER A 874 1.97 35.96 -6.04
C SER A 874 1.02 36.29 -4.88
N ILE A 875 0.34 37.44 -4.98
CA ILE A 875 -0.78 37.81 -4.12
C ILE A 875 -2.01 37.61 -5.01
N SER A 876 -2.97 36.78 -4.60
CA SER A 876 -4.22 36.62 -5.34
C SER A 876 -5.06 37.90 -5.25
N ALA A 877 -4.95 38.75 -6.27
CA ALA A 877 -5.93 39.80 -6.55
C ALA A 877 -6.97 39.21 -7.51
N ARG A 878 -7.94 38.44 -7.00
CA ARG A 878 -9.06 37.90 -7.78
C ARG A 878 -10.39 38.62 -7.51
N SER A 879 -10.35 39.88 -7.06
CA SER A 879 -11.55 40.68 -6.76
C SER A 879 -11.50 42.15 -7.20
N GLN A 880 -10.71 42.49 -8.23
CA GLN A 880 -10.75 43.84 -8.83
C GLN A 880 -10.65 43.82 -10.36
N GLU A 881 -11.62 43.20 -11.01
CA GLU A 881 -11.99 43.53 -12.39
C GLU A 881 -13.47 43.93 -12.41
N ASN A 882 -13.75 45.15 -11.92
CA ASN A 882 -14.89 46.00 -12.26
C ASN A 882 -14.88 47.24 -11.35
N ALA A 883 -13.97 48.18 -11.62
CA ALA A 883 -14.00 49.51 -11.02
C ALA A 883 -13.55 50.56 -12.04
N GLN A 884 -14.27 50.60 -13.17
CA GLN A 884 -14.38 51.77 -14.01
C GLN A 884 -15.88 52.01 -14.26
N ASP A 885 -16.57 52.46 -13.22
CA ASP A 885 -17.70 53.39 -13.33
C ASP A 885 -18.18 53.75 -11.92
N ILE A 886 -18.73 54.96 -11.79
CA ILE A 886 -19.20 55.65 -10.57
C ILE A 886 -18.12 56.49 -9.87
N ALA A 887 -17.85 57.64 -10.50
CA ALA A 887 -17.52 58.85 -9.76
C ALA A 887 -18.72 59.30 -8.90
N ASN A 888 -18.41 59.89 -7.74
CA ASN A 888 -19.29 60.57 -6.76
C ASN A 888 -20.15 59.67 -5.87
N THR A 889 -19.78 59.57 -4.58
CA THR A 889 -20.54 60.14 -3.44
C THR A 889 -19.66 60.14 -2.18
N SER A 890 -19.83 61.19 -1.38
CA SER A 890 -19.11 61.62 -0.19
C SER A 890 -19.19 60.70 1.05
N ALA A 891 -18.08 60.71 1.80
CA ALA A 891 -17.93 60.79 3.28
C ALA A 891 -18.83 59.97 4.24
N ASN A 892 -18.15 59.47 5.29
CA ASN A 892 -18.61 58.84 6.54
C ASN A 892 -18.90 57.34 6.50
N THR A 893 -17.98 56.55 7.05
CA THR A 893 -18.20 55.87 8.35
C THR A 893 -16.91 55.21 8.86
N THR A 894 -16.57 55.57 10.09
CA THR A 894 -15.55 54.95 10.95
C THR A 894 -16.04 53.60 11.47
N GLY A 895 -15.24 52.54 11.27
CA GLY A 895 -15.51 51.21 11.83
C GLY A 895 -14.57 50.14 11.28
N GLY A 896 -13.27 50.25 11.55
CA GLY A 896 -12.30 49.21 11.17
C GLY A 896 -12.41 47.99 12.08
N SER A 897 -13.01 46.91 11.58
CA SER A 897 -12.95 45.58 12.19
C SER A 897 -11.61 44.92 11.83
N ALA A 898 -10.99 44.28 12.84
CA ALA A 898 -9.79 43.48 12.70
C ALA A 898 -10.02 42.23 11.82
N THR A 899 -8.91 41.74 11.26
CA THR A 899 -8.66 40.45 10.57
C THR A 899 -8.96 40.34 9.06
N ASP A 900 -8.24 41.11 8.23
CA ASP A 900 -8.09 40.78 6.80
C ASP A 900 -6.77 39.98 6.61
N ALA A 901 -6.79 38.68 6.92
CA ALA A 901 -5.64 37.79 6.73
C ALA A 901 -5.60 37.30 5.28
N ARG A 902 -4.52 37.62 4.55
CA ARG A 902 -4.40 37.24 3.13
C ARG A 902 -3.67 35.91 2.97
N LEU A 903 -4.10 35.12 1.99
CA LEU A 903 -3.47 33.86 1.63
C LEU A 903 -2.17 34.12 0.85
N TYR A 904 -1.04 33.71 1.42
CA TYR A 904 0.28 33.79 0.80
C TYR A 904 0.65 32.45 0.19
N HIS A 905 1.23 32.46 -1.02
CA HIS A 905 1.69 31.26 -1.73
C HIS A 905 3.18 31.35 -2.08
N GLU A 906 3.86 30.22 -2.01
CA GLU A 906 5.27 30.07 -2.42
C GLU A 906 5.48 28.75 -3.16
N MET A 907 6.07 28.83 -4.36
CA MET A 907 6.52 27.64 -5.09
C MET A 907 7.88 27.18 -4.58
N ALA A 908 8.01 25.87 -4.35
CA ALA A 908 9.26 25.25 -3.96
C ALA A 908 9.52 23.93 -4.72
N LEU A 909 10.80 23.56 -4.78
CA LEU A 909 11.28 22.32 -5.38
C LEU A 909 11.44 21.26 -4.29
N LEU A 910 10.71 20.17 -4.41
CA LEU A 910 10.87 18.96 -3.61
C LEU A 910 11.94 18.08 -4.22
N CYS A 911 12.77 17.48 -3.37
CA CYS A 911 13.80 16.53 -3.76
C CYS A 911 13.82 15.34 -2.81
N LEU A 912 13.54 14.15 -3.32
CA LEU A 912 13.83 12.90 -2.63
C LEU A 912 15.28 12.48 -2.90
N THR A 913 15.99 12.09 -1.86
CA THR A 913 17.36 11.58 -1.95
C THR A 913 17.43 10.05 -1.84
N ASN A 914 18.56 9.47 -2.22
CA ASN A 914 18.84 8.05 -2.03
C ASN A 914 19.05 7.64 -0.56
N MET A 915 19.07 8.61 0.35
CA MET A 915 19.14 8.39 1.79
C MET A 915 17.76 8.30 2.42
N GLY A 916 16.69 8.56 1.66
CA GLY A 916 15.32 8.63 2.14
C GLY A 916 14.93 10.00 2.72
N ASP A 917 15.85 10.97 2.68
CA ASP A 917 15.56 12.35 3.04
C ASP A 917 14.78 13.07 1.94
N ILE A 918 13.82 13.90 2.33
CA ILE A 918 13.12 14.85 1.47
C ILE A 918 13.54 16.26 1.81
N MET A 919 14.05 16.96 0.80
CA MET A 919 14.44 18.35 0.88
C MET A 919 13.40 19.24 0.21
N VAL A 920 13.08 20.36 0.84
CA VAL A 920 12.36 21.47 0.19
C VAL A 920 13.38 22.56 -0.13
N LEU A 921 13.49 22.93 -1.40
CA LEU A 921 14.44 23.93 -1.89
C LEU A 921 13.68 25.12 -2.49
N SER A 922 14.10 26.35 -2.19
CA SER A 922 13.54 27.54 -2.82
C SER A 922 13.91 27.60 -4.30
N VAL A 923 13.08 28.24 -5.11
CA VAL A 923 13.32 28.43 -6.54
C VAL A 923 13.34 29.92 -6.84
N PRO A 924 14.31 30.44 -7.63
CA PRO A 924 15.41 29.77 -8.31
C PRO A 924 16.72 29.64 -7.49
N GLU A 925 16.76 30.07 -6.22
CA GLU A 925 18.02 30.13 -5.43
C GLU A 925 18.56 28.76 -5.02
N LEU A 926 17.72 27.72 -5.02
CA LEU A 926 18.05 26.38 -4.52
C LEU A 926 18.53 26.39 -3.06
N LYS A 927 17.95 27.27 -2.23
CA LYS A 927 18.25 27.32 -0.79
C LYS A 927 17.35 26.34 -0.05
N ARG A 928 17.92 25.54 0.83
CA ARG A 928 17.19 24.56 1.64
C ARG A 928 16.24 25.25 2.65
N GLN A 929 14.96 24.90 2.58
CA GLN A 929 13.88 25.35 3.45
C GLN A 929 13.46 24.25 4.44
N LEU A 930 13.51 22.99 4.06
CA LEU A 930 13.21 21.87 4.96
C LEU A 930 14.10 20.69 4.59
N ASN A 931 14.47 19.89 5.58
CA ASN A 931 15.04 18.56 5.38
C ASN A 931 14.37 17.60 6.35
N ALA A 932 13.72 16.57 5.83
CA ALA A 932 12.99 15.60 6.61
C ALA A 932 13.45 14.18 6.27
N ALA A 933 13.85 13.40 7.28
CA ALA A 933 14.12 11.98 7.13
C ALA A 933 12.79 11.24 6.98
N ALA A 934 12.35 11.02 5.74
CA ALA A 934 11.00 10.55 5.44
C ALA A 934 10.92 9.02 5.33
N VAL A 935 11.90 8.43 4.67
CA VAL A 935 12.02 6.99 4.42
C VAL A 935 13.38 6.53 4.95
N ARG A 936 13.48 5.29 5.42
CA ARG A 936 14.78 4.73 5.84
C ARG A 936 15.67 4.54 4.62
N ARG A 937 16.99 4.75 4.77
CA ARG A 937 17.96 4.63 3.65
C ARG A 937 17.97 3.22 3.04
N GLU A 938 17.83 2.22 3.88
CA GLU A 938 17.78 0.80 3.54
C GLU A 938 16.47 0.40 2.86
N ASP A 939 15.41 1.19 3.01
CA ASP A 939 14.10 0.95 2.40
C ASP A 939 14.08 1.47 0.95
N ILE A 940 14.71 0.69 0.08
CA ILE A 940 14.83 0.98 -1.35
C ILE A 940 13.44 1.05 -2.01
N ASN A 941 12.50 0.22 -1.59
CA ASN A 941 11.15 0.15 -2.14
C ASN A 941 10.33 1.39 -1.75
N GLY A 942 10.42 1.84 -0.50
CA GLY A 942 9.84 3.10 -0.07
C GLY A 942 10.42 4.29 -0.86
N ILE A 943 11.74 4.32 -1.08
CA ILE A 943 12.38 5.40 -1.85
C ILE A 943 11.97 5.37 -3.34
N SER A 944 11.89 4.20 -3.97
CA SER A 944 11.59 4.08 -5.40
C SER A 944 10.12 4.36 -5.73
N SER A 945 9.22 4.00 -4.81
CA SER A 945 7.77 4.13 -4.94
C SER A 945 7.22 5.53 -4.64
N LEU A 946 7.99 6.39 -3.96
CA LEU A 946 7.50 7.68 -3.45
C LEU A 946 7.08 8.65 -4.54
N CYS A 947 5.81 9.06 -4.54
CA CYS A 947 5.25 10.09 -5.41
C CYS A 947 4.91 11.37 -4.63
N PHE A 948 5.15 12.54 -5.23
CA PHE A 948 4.83 13.84 -4.66
C PHE A 948 3.52 14.39 -5.23
N THR A 949 2.74 15.09 -4.41
CA THR A 949 1.57 15.88 -4.84
C THR A 949 1.98 17.33 -5.11
N ASN A 950 1.16 18.06 -5.88
CA ASN A 950 1.37 19.51 -6.10
C ASN A 950 1.16 20.35 -4.83
N GLY A 951 0.53 19.80 -3.79
CA GLY A 951 0.24 20.49 -2.53
C GLY A 951 1.26 20.24 -1.42
N GLY A 952 2.42 19.66 -1.74
CA GLY A 952 3.48 19.42 -0.75
C GLY A 952 3.25 18.18 0.12
N GLU A 953 2.46 17.21 -0.34
CA GLU A 953 2.34 15.89 0.27
C GLU A 953 3.12 14.85 -0.55
N ALA A 954 3.30 13.67 0.02
CA ALA A 954 3.84 12.52 -0.70
C ALA A 954 3.26 11.20 -0.19
N LEU A 955 3.23 10.20 -1.05
CA LEU A 955 2.85 8.82 -0.72
C LEU A 955 3.99 7.89 -1.11
N TYR A 956 4.31 6.91 -0.27
CA TYR A 956 5.28 5.86 -0.58
C TYR A 956 4.82 4.53 -0.01
N MET A 957 5.27 3.42 -0.61
CA MET A 957 4.97 2.07 -0.13
C MET A 957 5.76 1.81 1.16
N LEU A 958 5.06 1.73 2.30
CA LEU A 958 5.63 1.38 3.61
C LEU A 958 5.94 -0.12 3.70
N SER A 959 5.11 -0.93 3.06
CA SER A 959 5.27 -2.37 2.85
C SER A 959 4.87 -2.68 1.40
N SER A 960 4.81 -3.96 1.00
CA SER A 960 4.21 -4.33 -0.28
C SER A 960 2.73 -3.94 -0.36
N SER A 961 2.00 -3.95 0.75
CA SER A 961 0.54 -3.84 0.81
C SER A 961 0.01 -2.51 1.35
N GLU A 962 0.88 -1.68 1.93
CA GLU A 962 0.51 -0.42 2.58
C GLU A 962 1.30 0.78 2.06
N LEU A 963 0.60 1.90 1.93
CA LEU A 963 1.14 3.21 1.61
C LEU A 963 1.18 4.07 2.88
N GLN A 964 2.26 4.84 3.04
CA GLN A 964 2.35 5.91 4.03
C GLN A 964 2.22 7.26 3.33
N ARG A 965 1.24 8.06 3.76
CA ARG A 965 1.15 9.47 3.40
C ARG A 965 1.93 10.34 4.37
N ILE A 966 2.66 11.30 3.82
CA ILE A 966 3.34 12.36 4.56
C ILE A 966 2.95 13.73 4.01
N SER A 967 2.98 14.74 4.87
CA SER A 967 2.87 16.14 4.46
C SER A 967 4.14 16.89 4.81
N LEU A 968 4.55 17.79 3.92
CA LEU A 968 5.61 18.78 4.09
C LEU A 968 5.02 20.19 4.27
N SER A 969 3.69 20.31 4.24
CA SER A 969 2.92 21.54 4.38
C SER A 969 2.32 21.64 5.79
N THR A 970 2.33 22.85 6.34
CA THR A 970 1.62 23.19 7.59
C THR A 970 0.10 23.22 7.42
N THR A 971 -0.38 23.62 6.25
CA THR A 971 -1.81 23.85 5.96
C THR A 971 -2.46 22.64 5.32
N LYS A 972 -1.83 22.02 4.31
CA LYS A 972 -2.36 20.83 3.66
C LYS A 972 -1.87 19.56 4.36
N ALA A 973 -2.76 18.86 5.06
CA ALA A 973 -2.52 17.46 5.46
C ALA A 973 -3.82 16.71 5.63
N VAL A 974 -3.87 15.56 4.96
CA VAL A 974 -4.96 14.61 5.07
C VAL A 974 -4.74 13.69 6.27
N THR A 975 -5.52 13.85 7.33
CA THR A 975 -5.47 13.01 8.54
C THR A 975 -6.86 12.50 8.92
N PRO A 976 -6.98 11.30 9.49
CA PRO A 976 -8.24 10.83 10.06
C PRO A 976 -8.75 11.78 11.14
N LYS A 977 -10.04 12.12 11.08
CA LYS A 977 -10.74 12.95 12.07
C LYS A 977 -11.90 12.21 12.74
N GLY A 978 -12.12 10.94 12.40
CA GLY A 978 -13.18 10.14 12.98
C GLY A 978 -12.99 9.93 14.48
N GLY A 979 -14.11 9.87 15.18
CA GLY A 979 -14.17 9.62 16.62
C GLY A 979 -15.22 8.58 16.97
N ILE A 980 -15.22 8.14 18.21
CA ILE A 980 -16.31 7.37 18.80
C ILE A 980 -16.56 7.89 20.22
N GLU A 981 -17.83 7.92 20.62
CA GLU A 981 -18.19 8.18 21.99
C GLU A 981 -17.83 6.95 22.84
N VAL A 982 -16.93 7.15 23.80
CA VAL A 982 -16.47 6.10 24.71
C VAL A 982 -17.27 6.20 26.01
N GLU A 983 -17.87 5.10 26.43
CA GLU A 983 -18.59 5.01 27.71
C GLU A 983 -17.62 5.23 28.88
N GLU A 984 -17.95 6.09 29.87
CA GLU A 984 -17.06 6.36 31.01
C GLU A 984 -16.80 5.10 31.85
N LEU A 985 -15.53 4.86 32.22
CA LEU A 985 -15.20 3.86 33.23
C LEU A 985 -15.55 4.42 34.61
N VAL A 986 -16.61 3.91 35.23
CA VAL A 986 -16.96 4.26 36.61
C VAL A 986 -15.86 3.72 37.53
N ALA A 987 -15.00 4.61 38.01
CA ALA A 987 -14.06 4.28 39.07
C ALA A 987 -14.81 4.32 40.40
N ASP A 988 -15.04 3.16 41.01
CA ASP A 988 -15.55 3.10 42.39
C ASP A 988 -14.48 3.62 43.36
N GLU A 989 -14.46 4.93 43.61
CA GLU A 989 -13.70 5.54 44.72
C GLU A 989 -14.38 5.31 46.10
N HIS A 990 -15.40 4.45 46.19
CA HIS A 990 -16.17 4.23 47.42
C HIS A 990 -16.13 2.79 47.93
N ALA A 991 -14.94 2.19 48.00
CA ALA A 991 -14.72 0.92 48.71
C ALA A 991 -13.64 0.96 49.80
N ASN A 992 -13.12 2.15 50.16
CA ASN A 992 -12.13 2.30 51.25
C ASN A 992 -12.58 3.36 52.28
N ALA A 993 -13.74 3.15 52.89
CA ALA A 993 -14.12 3.82 54.14
C ALA A 993 -15.06 2.93 54.98
N ALA A 994 -14.71 1.66 55.18
CA ALA A 994 -15.34 0.82 56.19
C ALA A 994 -14.29 0.42 57.25
N GLY A 995 -13.88 1.41 58.04
CA GLY A 995 -13.01 1.25 59.20
C GLY A 995 -13.70 1.79 60.45
N GLY A 996 -14.56 0.96 61.03
CA GLY A 996 -14.98 0.91 62.43
C GLY A 996 -15.25 2.20 63.22
N THR A 997 -16.53 2.42 63.57
CA THR A 997 -16.93 2.74 64.94
C THR A 997 -18.37 2.27 65.20
N ASN A 998 -18.51 1.38 66.19
CA ASN A 998 -19.78 1.02 66.82
C ASN A 998 -20.26 2.15 67.73
N SER A 999 -21.54 2.53 67.66
CA SER A 999 -22.43 2.63 68.84
C SER A 999 -23.86 3.08 68.49
N VAL A 1000 -24.81 2.14 68.69
CA VAL A 1000 -26.12 2.26 69.35
C VAL A 1000 -26.95 3.56 69.21
N ASN A 1001 -28.12 3.50 68.56
CA ASN A 1001 -29.46 3.63 69.20
C ASN A 1001 -30.64 3.82 68.21
N ALA A 1002 -31.73 3.11 68.56
CA ALA A 1002 -33.16 3.49 68.51
C ALA A 1002 -33.91 3.65 67.17
N GLU A 1003 -34.67 2.58 66.85
CA GLU A 1003 -36.13 2.53 66.63
C GLU A 1003 -36.91 3.84 66.40
N ASN A 1004 -37.59 3.93 65.24
CA ASN A 1004 -39.04 4.08 65.07
C ASN A 1004 -39.34 4.40 63.59
N GLN A 1005 -40.04 3.54 62.85
CA GLN A 1005 -41.49 3.34 62.83
C GLN A 1005 -42.16 4.23 61.78
N GLU A 1006 -42.82 3.56 60.82
CA GLU A 1006 -43.98 4.00 60.03
C GLU A 1006 -43.78 5.06 58.93
N ASN A 1007 -44.46 5.02 57.80
CA ASN A 1007 -45.24 4.01 57.07
C ASN A 1007 -45.75 4.71 55.80
N ILE A 1008 -46.28 3.90 54.88
CA ILE A 1008 -47.42 4.22 54.00
C ILE A 1008 -47.10 5.01 52.71
N ASP A 1009 -47.06 4.20 51.64
CA ASP A 1009 -47.92 4.26 50.47
C ASP A 1009 -47.81 5.43 49.50
N ALA A 1010 -48.10 5.27 48.22
CA ALA A 1010 -48.23 4.14 47.31
C ALA A 1010 -48.65 4.82 46.00
N ALA A 1011 -48.24 4.20 44.89
CA ALA A 1011 -48.99 4.21 43.63
C ALA A 1011 -49.12 5.57 42.91
N SER A 1012 -49.18 5.66 41.60
CA SER A 1012 -48.94 4.76 40.49
C SER A 1012 -49.34 5.56 39.26
N LEU A 1013 -48.69 5.25 38.13
CA LEU A 1013 -49.30 5.28 36.81
C LEU A 1013 -49.57 6.63 36.13
N SER A 1014 -48.82 6.79 35.05
CA SER A 1014 -49.33 6.80 33.67
C SER A 1014 -49.24 8.11 32.89
N SER A 1015 -48.33 8.04 31.92
CA SER A 1015 -48.56 8.27 30.49
C SER A 1015 -48.73 9.70 29.98
N ALA A 1016 -47.76 10.02 29.13
CA ALA A 1016 -47.94 10.40 27.74
C ALA A 1016 -48.15 11.88 27.37
N ARG A 1017 -47.12 12.31 26.63
CA ARG A 1017 -47.15 13.04 25.35
C ARG A 1017 -47.20 14.57 25.35
N ASN A 1018 -46.19 15.06 24.63
CA ASN A 1018 -46.21 16.14 23.65
C ASN A 1018 -46.29 17.60 24.13
N SER A 1019 -45.14 18.25 24.01
CA SER A 1019 -44.83 19.20 22.92
C SER A 1019 -44.59 20.67 23.31
N HIS A 1020 -43.47 21.17 22.77
CA HIS A 1020 -43.18 22.50 22.25
C HIS A 1020 -42.91 23.71 23.17
N TYR A 1021 -41.68 24.20 23.01
CA TYR A 1021 -41.20 25.59 22.90
C TYR A 1021 -41.82 26.68 23.79
N SER A 1022 -40.99 27.40 24.56
CA SER A 1022 -40.34 28.63 24.07
C SER A 1022 -39.66 29.43 25.20
N ALA A 1023 -38.68 30.22 24.76
CA ALA A 1023 -37.84 31.19 25.43
C ALA A 1023 -38.53 32.15 26.42
N ALA A 1024 -37.80 32.62 27.44
CA ALA A 1024 -37.12 33.93 27.40
C ALA A 1024 -36.62 34.41 28.78
N LYS A 1025 -35.37 34.91 28.76
CA LYS A 1025 -34.81 36.13 29.40
C LYS A 1025 -35.18 36.52 30.85
N ASP A 1026 -34.13 36.72 31.66
CA ASP A 1026 -33.74 38.05 32.19
C ASP A 1026 -32.29 37.98 32.72
N ARG A 1027 -31.31 38.67 32.11
CA ARG A 1027 -30.82 40.04 32.41
C ARG A 1027 -30.49 40.30 33.89
N THR A 1028 -29.18 40.40 34.19
CA THR A 1028 -28.52 41.64 34.69
C THR A 1028 -26.99 41.48 34.71
N LYS A 1029 -26.29 42.50 34.20
CA LYS A 1029 -24.86 42.87 34.38
C LYS A 1029 -24.85 44.28 35.03
N PRO A 1030 -23.72 44.94 35.37
CA PRO A 1030 -22.37 44.50 35.80
C PRO A 1030 -21.92 45.27 37.07
N LEU A 1031 -20.69 45.04 37.58
CA LEU A 1031 -19.87 46.06 38.27
C LEU A 1031 -18.39 45.63 38.29
N GLU A 1032 -17.52 46.60 37.97
CA GLU A 1032 -16.05 46.50 37.83
C GLU A 1032 -15.33 46.70 39.19
N VAL A 1033 -14.10 46.16 39.33
CA VAL A 1033 -12.83 46.84 39.72
C VAL A 1033 -11.78 45.81 40.22
N ASP A 1034 -10.75 45.62 39.39
CA ASP A 1034 -9.29 45.51 39.59
C ASP A 1034 -8.56 44.85 40.80
N ILE A 1035 -7.52 44.08 40.41
CA ILE A 1035 -6.15 43.87 40.99
C ILE A 1035 -5.84 42.67 41.95
N ASP A 1036 -5.03 41.76 41.39
CA ASP A 1036 -3.90 40.94 41.91
C ASP A 1036 -4.03 39.70 42.83
N GLN A 1037 -3.13 38.74 42.49
CA GLN A 1037 -2.50 37.63 43.27
C GLN A 1037 -3.04 36.18 43.18
N GLN A 1038 -2.32 35.40 42.37
CA GLN A 1038 -1.73 34.06 42.62
C GLN A 1038 -2.49 33.01 43.46
N LYS A 1039 -2.88 31.91 42.75
CA LYS A 1039 -2.83 30.46 43.11
C LYS A 1039 -3.91 29.77 42.24
N GLY A 1040 -3.71 28.72 41.45
CA GLY A 1040 -2.65 27.75 41.24
C GLY A 1040 -3.35 26.52 40.65
N SER A 1041 -3.49 26.45 39.31
CA SER A 1041 -4.08 25.30 38.61
C SER A 1041 -2.97 24.31 38.30
N ILE A 1042 -2.97 23.18 39.01
CA ILE A 1042 -1.99 22.11 38.87
C ILE A 1042 -2.44 21.19 37.73
N THR A 1043 -1.74 21.29 36.60
CA THR A 1043 -1.60 20.24 35.59
C THR A 1043 -0.93 19.01 36.22
N LEU A 1044 -1.63 17.88 36.23
CA LEU A 1044 -1.06 16.59 36.63
C LEU A 1044 -0.35 15.94 35.44
N THR A 1045 0.97 15.99 35.47
CA THR A 1045 1.87 15.19 34.63
C THR A 1045 2.18 13.85 35.30
N ASN A 1046 2.34 12.80 34.49
CA ASN A 1046 2.73 11.43 34.85
C ASN A 1046 3.84 11.36 35.91
N GLY A 1047 3.55 10.69 37.03
CA GLY A 1047 4.52 10.32 38.05
C GLY A 1047 4.77 8.81 38.04
N VAL A 1048 5.99 8.40 37.66
CA VAL A 1048 6.62 7.15 38.12
C VAL A 1048 7.78 7.55 39.00
N ASN A 1049 7.72 7.18 40.27
CA ASN A 1049 8.76 7.38 41.27
C ASN A 1049 10.05 6.66 40.87
N SER A 1050 11.16 7.40 40.76
CA SER A 1050 12.51 6.84 40.83
C SER A 1050 13.32 7.58 41.90
N SER A 1051 13.86 6.81 42.84
CA SER A 1051 14.81 7.31 43.83
C SER A 1051 16.23 7.31 43.26
N VAL A 1052 16.77 8.52 43.11
CA VAL A 1052 18.15 8.96 43.43
C VAL A 1052 19.32 8.26 42.72
N ASP A 1053 19.89 8.91 41.69
CA ASP A 1053 21.21 9.59 41.80
C ASP A 1053 21.58 10.40 40.53
N SER A 1054 22.39 11.44 40.75
CA SER A 1054 22.54 12.67 39.98
C SER A 1054 23.48 12.68 38.75
N ASN A 1055 23.18 13.62 37.81
CA ASN A 1055 24.04 14.36 36.86
C ASN A 1055 24.08 13.97 35.35
N SER A 1056 23.39 14.79 34.52
CA SER A 1056 23.84 15.41 33.23
C SER A 1056 22.80 15.31 32.08
N PRO A 1057 22.54 16.37 31.27
CA PRO A 1057 21.42 16.45 30.32
C PRO A 1057 21.77 16.07 28.87
N ASN A 1058 20.76 15.59 28.14
CA ASN A 1058 20.65 15.22 26.71
C ASN A 1058 20.68 13.71 26.40
N ARG A 1059 19.49 13.09 26.29
CA ARG A 1059 19.28 11.90 25.47
C ARG A 1059 17.85 11.86 24.89
N ALA A 1060 17.75 11.99 23.58
CA ALA A 1060 16.70 11.41 22.74
C ALA A 1060 17.35 11.13 21.37
N ASN A 1061 17.87 9.90 21.24
CA ASN A 1061 18.30 9.20 20.02
C ASN A 1061 19.33 8.15 20.48
N ASP A 1062 18.92 6.90 20.60
CA ASP A 1062 19.86 5.78 20.55
C ASP A 1062 19.21 4.64 19.75
N THR A 1063 19.65 4.53 18.50
CA THR A 1063 19.37 3.45 17.55
C THR A 1063 20.35 2.31 17.81
N ILE A 1064 19.86 1.07 17.84
CA ILE A 1064 20.67 -0.13 17.99
C ILE A 1064 21.60 -0.29 16.78
N THR A 1065 22.91 -0.15 17.00
CA THR A 1065 23.96 -0.49 16.04
C THR A 1065 24.42 -1.92 16.23
N SER A 1066 24.25 -2.78 15.23
CA SER A 1066 25.02 -4.02 15.09
C SER A 1066 25.94 -3.92 13.88
N SER A 1067 27.23 -4.07 14.15
CA SER A 1067 28.37 -4.01 13.24
C SER A 1067 28.37 -5.11 12.18
N MET A 1068 28.52 -4.75 10.89
CA MET A 1068 29.27 -5.51 9.87
C MET A 1068 29.78 -4.56 8.77
N GLY A 1069 30.97 -4.89 8.23
CA GLY A 1069 31.93 -3.95 7.63
C GLY A 1069 31.62 -3.35 6.26
N ASP A 1070 32.44 -2.34 5.94
CA ASP A 1070 32.40 -1.47 4.75
C ASP A 1070 32.29 -2.22 3.41
N ILE A 1071 31.17 -2.00 2.71
CA ILE A 1071 31.01 -2.26 1.27
C ILE A 1071 30.74 -0.93 0.56
N THR A 1072 31.59 -0.58 -0.40
CA THR A 1072 31.54 0.69 -1.12
C THR A 1072 30.37 0.76 -2.11
N VAL A 1073 29.66 1.89 -2.10
CA VAL A 1073 28.39 2.20 -2.80
C VAL A 1073 28.42 2.04 -4.33
N ASP A 1074 29.59 2.02 -4.96
CA ASP A 1074 29.68 1.79 -6.42
C ASP A 1074 29.42 0.32 -6.80
N SER A 1075 29.50 -0.63 -5.85
CA SER A 1075 29.08 -2.02 -6.04
C SER A 1075 27.56 -2.23 -5.94
N VAL A 1076 26.81 -1.22 -5.48
CA VAL A 1076 25.36 -1.29 -5.20
C VAL A 1076 24.53 -0.74 -6.36
N ARG A 1077 25.13 0.04 -7.26
CA ARG A 1077 24.45 0.64 -8.41
C ARG A 1077 24.07 -0.38 -9.48
N ASP A 1078 24.99 -1.28 -9.81
CA ASP A 1078 24.71 -2.44 -10.68
C ASP A 1078 23.81 -3.46 -9.98
N HIS A 1079 23.86 -3.47 -8.64
CA HIS A 1079 22.98 -4.28 -7.82
C HIS A 1079 21.54 -3.76 -7.88
N LEU A 1080 21.22 -2.47 -7.82
CA LEU A 1080 19.83 -1.97 -7.73
C LEU A 1080 18.96 -2.24 -8.98
N ASN A 1081 19.52 -2.14 -10.18
CA ASN A 1081 18.81 -2.51 -11.41
C ASN A 1081 18.67 -4.04 -11.55
N ALA A 1082 19.62 -4.81 -10.99
CA ALA A 1082 19.54 -6.27 -10.91
C ALA A 1082 18.66 -6.76 -9.75
N THR A 1083 18.56 -6.03 -8.63
CA THR A 1083 17.88 -6.42 -7.38
C THR A 1083 16.39 -6.17 -7.47
N THR A 1084 15.95 -5.20 -8.28
CA THR A 1084 14.52 -5.06 -8.62
C THR A 1084 14.04 -6.29 -9.41
N THR A 1085 14.87 -6.86 -10.29
CA THR A 1085 14.57 -8.12 -10.99
C THR A 1085 14.78 -9.34 -10.08
N THR A 1086 15.78 -9.33 -9.19
CA THR A 1086 16.12 -10.49 -8.32
C THR A 1086 15.20 -10.62 -7.12
N LEU A 1087 14.74 -9.53 -6.47
CA LEU A 1087 13.84 -9.62 -5.32
C LEU A 1087 12.48 -10.21 -5.73
N CYS A 1088 11.96 -9.88 -6.92
CA CYS A 1088 10.82 -10.57 -7.52
C CYS A 1088 11.10 -12.07 -7.75
N THR A 1089 12.35 -12.46 -8.03
CA THR A 1089 12.79 -13.88 -8.16
C THR A 1089 13.10 -14.57 -6.81
N THR A 1090 13.45 -13.82 -5.75
CA THR A 1090 13.83 -14.40 -4.45
C THR A 1090 12.64 -14.49 -3.50
N THR A 1091 11.66 -13.58 -3.59
CA THR A 1091 10.35 -13.79 -2.97
C THR A 1091 9.64 -14.98 -3.63
N THR A 1092 9.82 -15.21 -4.93
CA THR A 1092 9.34 -16.43 -5.58
C THR A 1092 10.20 -17.66 -5.21
N GLU A 1093 11.53 -17.61 -5.12
CA GLU A 1093 12.34 -18.78 -4.68
C GLU A 1093 12.25 -19.11 -3.17
N GLU A 1094 12.02 -18.16 -2.26
CA GLU A 1094 11.77 -18.47 -0.83
C GLU A 1094 10.34 -18.99 -0.59
N THR A 1095 9.38 -18.58 -1.42
CA THR A 1095 7.98 -19.05 -1.37
C THR A 1095 7.84 -20.40 -2.10
N VAL A 1096 8.46 -20.57 -3.26
CA VAL A 1096 8.56 -21.84 -3.99
C VAL A 1096 9.51 -22.81 -3.28
N GLY A 1097 10.59 -22.35 -2.64
CA GLY A 1097 11.54 -23.19 -1.89
C GLY A 1097 10.98 -23.75 -0.59
N ARG A 1098 9.94 -23.13 -0.01
CA ARG A 1098 9.19 -23.68 1.12
C ARG A 1098 8.05 -24.61 0.70
N LEU A 1099 7.61 -24.57 -0.55
CA LEU A 1099 6.52 -25.42 -1.08
C LEU A 1099 7.00 -26.57 -2.00
N SER A 1100 8.18 -26.46 -2.63
CA SER A 1100 8.76 -27.46 -3.55
C SER A 1100 9.31 -28.72 -2.87
N VAL A 1101 9.02 -28.93 -1.59
CA VAL A 1101 9.15 -30.24 -0.92
C VAL A 1101 7.90 -31.10 -1.11
N LEU A 1102 6.83 -30.58 -1.73
CA LEU A 1102 5.61 -31.32 -2.03
C LEU A 1102 5.34 -31.28 -3.54
N SER A 1103 5.25 -32.48 -4.13
CA SER A 1103 4.84 -32.82 -5.51
C SER A 1103 5.96 -33.09 -6.53
N THR A 1104 6.51 -34.30 -6.47
CA THR A 1104 6.95 -35.02 -7.67
C THR A 1104 6.10 -36.28 -7.81
N GLN A 1105 4.95 -36.18 -8.49
CA GLN A 1105 4.32 -37.34 -9.13
C GLN A 1105 4.90 -37.44 -10.54
N THR A 1106 5.70 -38.48 -10.76
CA THR A 1106 6.24 -38.84 -12.07
C THR A 1106 5.15 -39.53 -12.89
N ASN A 1107 4.50 -38.81 -13.80
CA ASN A 1107 3.73 -39.44 -14.87
C ASN A 1107 4.67 -39.83 -16.02
N GLN A 1108 4.90 -41.12 -16.19
CA GLN A 1108 5.55 -41.68 -17.38
C GLN A 1108 4.53 -41.72 -18.51
N ILE A 1109 4.68 -40.85 -19.51
CA ILE A 1109 4.04 -41.01 -20.82
C ILE A 1109 5.09 -41.61 -21.77
N LEU A 1110 4.88 -42.86 -22.15
CA LEU A 1110 5.60 -43.54 -23.23
C LEU A 1110 5.01 -43.10 -24.58
N THR A 1111 5.72 -42.27 -25.34
CA THR A 1111 5.46 -42.08 -26.77
C THR A 1111 6.57 -42.74 -27.58
N SER A 1112 6.26 -43.89 -28.17
CA SER A 1112 7.06 -44.55 -29.18
C SER A 1112 6.78 -43.93 -30.56
N ALA A 1113 7.74 -43.18 -31.11
CA ALA A 1113 7.67 -42.73 -32.50
C ALA A 1113 8.41 -43.75 -33.40
N ASN A 1114 7.66 -44.37 -34.31
CA ASN A 1114 8.12 -45.36 -35.28
C ASN A 1114 8.55 -44.63 -36.56
N MET A 1115 9.84 -44.67 -36.91
CA MET A 1115 10.38 -44.07 -38.13
C MET A 1115 10.18 -44.98 -39.34
N LYS A 1116 9.07 -44.80 -40.06
CA LYS A 1116 8.95 -45.12 -41.49
C LYS A 1116 7.93 -44.17 -42.09
N ASP A 1117 8.40 -43.09 -42.70
CA ASP A 1117 8.08 -42.77 -44.08
C ASP A 1117 8.95 -41.60 -44.56
N VAL A 1118 9.53 -41.82 -45.72
CA VAL A 1118 10.58 -41.05 -46.39
C VAL A 1118 9.94 -40.14 -47.43
N SER A 1119 10.47 -38.92 -47.64
CA SER A 1119 10.93 -38.47 -48.97
C SER A 1119 11.64 -37.10 -48.94
N ASP A 1120 12.93 -37.17 -49.28
CA ASP A 1120 13.69 -36.35 -50.23
C ASP A 1120 13.65 -34.82 -50.15
N PHE A 1121 14.81 -34.18 -49.97
CA PHE A 1121 15.55 -33.52 -51.07
C PHE A 1121 16.96 -33.07 -50.65
N ASN A 1122 17.89 -33.21 -51.61
CA ASN A 1122 19.35 -33.05 -51.56
C ASN A 1122 19.86 -31.62 -51.26
N ILE A 1123 20.96 -31.52 -50.48
CA ILE A 1123 22.04 -30.53 -50.72
C ILE A 1123 23.40 -31.21 -50.46
N PRO A 1124 24.37 -31.18 -51.41
CA PRO A 1124 25.63 -31.89 -51.31
C PRO A 1124 26.78 -31.04 -50.71
N ASN A 1125 27.79 -31.77 -50.23
CA ASN A 1125 29.18 -31.37 -50.00
C ASN A 1125 29.55 -30.77 -48.63
N LEU A 1126 29.68 -31.69 -47.68
CA LEU A 1126 30.67 -31.64 -46.60
C LEU A 1126 31.82 -32.59 -46.99
N ALA A 1127 33.01 -32.05 -47.29
CA ALA A 1127 34.24 -32.83 -47.40
C ALA A 1127 35.41 -31.93 -47.01
N ASP A 1128 35.77 -31.95 -45.73
CA ASP A 1128 37.15 -31.95 -45.25
C ASP A 1128 37.16 -31.69 -43.73
N LEU A 1129 37.42 -32.75 -42.96
CA LEU A 1129 38.52 -32.84 -41.97
C LEU A 1129 38.22 -33.95 -40.94
N ALA A 1130 39.14 -34.91 -40.90
CA ALA A 1130 39.17 -36.04 -39.98
C ALA A 1130 39.65 -35.61 -38.56
N PRO A 1131 39.43 -36.44 -37.53
CA PRO A 1131 39.50 -36.07 -36.11
C PRO A 1131 40.85 -36.42 -35.46
N LEU A 1132 41.29 -35.63 -34.47
CA LEU A 1132 42.35 -36.05 -33.55
C LEU A 1132 42.06 -35.65 -32.08
N SER A 1133 41.76 -36.70 -31.31
CA SER A 1133 42.30 -37.07 -29.98
C SER A 1133 42.34 -36.08 -28.80
N ASN A 1134 41.53 -36.41 -27.78
CA ASN A 1134 41.80 -36.56 -26.34
C ASN A 1134 43.00 -35.85 -25.67
N THR A 1135 42.75 -35.13 -24.58
CA THR A 1135 43.17 -35.54 -23.21
C THR A 1135 42.54 -34.67 -22.11
N THR A 1136 42.38 -35.33 -20.96
CA THR A 1136 41.69 -35.06 -19.69
C THR A 1136 42.41 -34.11 -18.73
N GLU A 1137 41.67 -33.39 -17.87
CA GLU A 1137 41.69 -33.61 -16.41
C GLU A 1137 40.75 -32.67 -15.62
N THR A 1138 40.42 -33.18 -14.43
CA THR A 1138 39.28 -32.95 -13.54
C THR A 1138 39.48 -31.83 -12.51
N ASN A 1139 38.37 -31.32 -11.94
CA ASN A 1139 38.29 -31.21 -10.48
C ASN A 1139 36.85 -31.10 -9.96
N SER A 1140 36.65 -31.80 -8.85
CA SER A 1140 35.42 -32.18 -8.17
C SER A 1140 35.00 -31.21 -7.07
N SER A 1141 33.69 -31.13 -6.81
CA SER A 1141 33.15 -30.88 -5.47
C SER A 1141 31.72 -31.42 -5.40
N SER A 1142 31.56 -32.61 -4.82
CA SER A 1142 30.28 -33.21 -4.47
C SER A 1142 29.88 -32.79 -3.05
N VAL A 1143 28.60 -32.49 -2.85
CA VAL A 1143 27.97 -32.43 -1.51
C VAL A 1143 26.97 -33.58 -1.47
N VAL A 1144 27.20 -34.51 -0.54
CA VAL A 1144 26.36 -35.69 -0.30
C VAL A 1144 25.23 -35.30 0.64
N ILE A 1145 23.98 -35.44 0.21
CA ILE A 1145 22.80 -35.44 1.09
C ILE A 1145 22.34 -36.90 1.21
N LYS A 1146 22.51 -37.48 2.40
CA LYS A 1146 21.94 -38.80 2.74
C LYS A 1146 20.46 -38.62 3.09
N SER A 1147 19.56 -39.10 2.26
CA SER A 1147 18.17 -39.37 2.64
C SER A 1147 17.95 -40.89 2.67
N ILE A 1148 17.46 -41.39 3.79
CA ILE A 1148 17.09 -42.80 3.99
C ILE A 1148 15.64 -42.92 3.51
N ILE A 1149 15.43 -43.57 2.36
CA ILE A 1149 14.10 -43.93 1.88
C ILE A 1149 13.85 -45.39 2.29
N THR A 1150 12.92 -45.59 3.22
CA THR A 1150 12.36 -46.91 3.52
C THR A 1150 11.13 -47.10 2.64
N SER A 1151 11.27 -47.84 1.54
CA SER A 1151 10.15 -48.23 0.69
C SER A 1151 9.40 -49.41 1.32
N ILE A 1152 8.15 -49.19 1.71
CA ILE A 1152 7.22 -50.25 2.10
C ILE A 1152 6.28 -50.49 0.90
N SER A 1153 6.44 -51.64 0.23
CA SER A 1153 5.49 -52.13 -0.77
C SER A 1153 4.41 -52.96 -0.08
N HIS A 1154 3.15 -52.55 -0.17
CA HIS A 1154 2.02 -53.38 0.24
C HIS A 1154 1.67 -54.38 -0.87
N GLU A 1155 2.04 -55.64 -0.66
CA GLU A 1155 1.49 -56.78 -1.41
C GLU A 1155 0.07 -57.12 -0.92
N LYS A 1156 -0.76 -57.53 -1.88
CA LYS A 1156 -2.12 -58.00 -1.67
C LYS A 1156 -2.15 -59.21 -0.74
N THR A 1157 -3.01 -59.15 0.26
CA THR A 1157 -3.33 -60.26 1.17
C THR A 1157 -3.93 -61.46 0.45
N ASN A 1158 -3.29 -62.62 0.60
CA ASN A 1158 -3.95 -63.91 0.76
C ASN A 1158 -3.06 -64.82 1.61
N GLY A 1159 -3.59 -65.29 2.74
CA GLY A 1159 -3.23 -66.57 3.34
C GLY A 1159 -1.95 -66.66 4.18
N GLU A 1160 -2.18 -66.81 5.49
CA GLU A 1160 -1.42 -67.63 6.44
C GLU A 1160 -0.12 -67.11 7.08
N THR A 1161 0.00 -67.57 8.33
CA THR A 1161 0.86 -67.24 9.45
C THR A 1161 2.34 -67.53 9.22
N GLU A 1162 3.25 -66.66 9.68
CA GLU A 1162 4.34 -67.03 10.61
C GLU A 1162 5.24 -65.85 11.03
N THR A 1163 5.86 -66.03 12.20
CA THR A 1163 6.65 -65.10 13.01
C THR A 1163 7.98 -64.64 12.39
N VAL A 1164 8.32 -63.34 12.50
CA VAL A 1164 9.62 -62.80 12.05
C VAL A 1164 10.47 -62.29 13.23
N THR A 1165 11.64 -62.90 13.41
CA THR A 1165 12.80 -62.38 14.16
C THR A 1165 13.69 -61.52 13.27
N THR A 1166 14.01 -60.31 13.71
CA THR A 1166 14.97 -59.39 13.06
C THR A 1166 16.42 -59.76 13.36
N LYS A 1167 17.24 -59.94 12.31
CA LYS A 1167 18.71 -59.85 12.37
C LYS A 1167 19.18 -58.70 11.46
N THR A 1168 20.04 -57.85 12.02
CA THR A 1168 20.71 -56.75 11.33
C THR A 1168 21.98 -57.28 10.66
N THR A 1169 22.15 -57.05 9.36
CA THR A 1169 23.40 -57.31 8.62
C THR A 1169 23.88 -56.02 7.95
N GLN A 1170 25.11 -55.63 8.30
CA GLN A 1170 25.95 -54.67 7.56
C GLN A 1170 26.70 -55.41 6.45
N SER A 1171 26.83 -54.77 5.28
CA SER A 1171 27.94 -54.82 4.30
C SER A 1171 27.47 -54.00 3.08
N GLU A 1172 28.26 -53.54 2.12
CA GLU A 1172 29.68 -53.31 1.88
C GLU A 1172 29.68 -52.45 0.60
N GLU A 1173 30.63 -51.53 0.45
CA GLU A 1173 30.83 -50.81 -0.81
C GLU A 1173 31.28 -51.77 -1.92
N SER A 1174 30.66 -51.70 -3.10
CA SER A 1174 31.29 -52.17 -4.33
C SER A 1174 31.17 -51.12 -5.44
N GLN A 1175 32.31 -50.88 -6.05
CA GLN A 1175 32.63 -49.94 -7.12
C GLN A 1175 31.79 -50.15 -8.39
N PHE A 1176 31.22 -49.07 -8.93
CA PHE A 1176 31.50 -48.55 -10.28
C PHE A 1176 30.99 -47.11 -10.41
#